data_AF-A0A0P6S7T7-F1
#
_entry.id   AF-A0A0P6S7T7-F1
#
_cell.length_a   1.000
_cell.length_b   1.000
_cell.length_c   1.000
_cell.angle_alpha   90.00
_cell.angle_beta   90.00
_cell.angle_gamma   90.00
#
_symmetry.space_group_name_H-M   'P 1'
#
loop_
_entity.id
_entity.type
_entity.pdbx_description
1 polymer ?
#
loop_
_entity_poly.entity_id
_entity_poly.type
_entity_poly.pdbx_seq_one_letter_code
_entity_poly.pdbx_strand_id
1 'polypeptide(L)'
;MVKTKLLNILAAALLVFGVLMPAFAVMARENEAKPATKTQTVTLHKIVMDKEKFNAKNQKGEEIFPGVEGFDGTKYIGRKLEDAVEGKEQKSTIKNFFGDSSKEISGAYFAWQKQDEYSGKWRYINYLGQMLEDKSNKEQEEYYKKHLHGMLTGNEGAKFNTGSLPEGKYRIVEVKEKSTYMGENGEILADSKAVPVEIELPIVNKKGIVKDAHVYPKNTEDKPEIAKGFGQNKDLMSEDGKTNIEGRAQYNNQTTFRATASIGQIIPYEVKTKVNAGTEYGKLVWKDSMTNGLTLESGSIIINAKYSEDLKQNLQMQADSDYKIVADDRGFTLYLTKEGLKKVTEVTKPKDAEGKSLNNGKDVEFTLTYSATVNGNAIVDVPEKNDIRLEYGNKPYVEQGPTAVTPQSEKLTVTKNWKPDNTILNDVVVTYILQKGDDKYAVTLSNDTKEQVFDLGAGVKFNATGGFNGVFTGLSQNDGLWQIYERVAGYNAEIKDPNNIGSITNQAIITNTKDKENPTPLHPTSPEVAVGGRRFVKTDYKDTGAKRLPGAVFFVKKGEQYLVAKDDSVKANSKKMLEETKKELDKKVADYNKLTSEEQKGTNGENIKKAINTAQKAYNDAFNQASLKYEWAEEKGEATEFISDGDGRFEVSGLAYGSYELEEKTAPVGYGKLSNNVKFEINKGSYKGYEKEMKYELVAEKAPDAHALQIKNRKITIPQTGGIGTVIFTVAGLAIMVGAGYVMVRRRNHDQA
;
A
#
# COMPACT_ATOMS: atom_id res chain seq x y z
N MET A 1 83.35 6.15 -75.68
CA MET A 1 82.91 7.47 -75.18
C MET A 1 81.81 7.33 -74.09
N VAL A 2 82.06 6.53 -73.03
CA VAL A 2 81.08 6.27 -71.93
C VAL A 2 81.71 6.38 -70.52
N LYS A 3 83.04 6.55 -70.40
CA LYS A 3 83.72 6.52 -69.09
C LYS A 3 83.84 7.87 -68.35
N THR A 4 83.56 9.01 -68.99
CA THR A 4 83.65 10.34 -68.35
C THR A 4 82.31 10.91 -67.87
N LYS A 5 81.17 10.32 -68.25
CA LYS A 5 79.84 10.74 -67.75
C LYS A 5 79.49 10.11 -66.39
N LEU A 6 80.03 8.93 -66.05
CA LEU A 6 79.72 8.25 -64.79
C LEU A 6 80.41 8.91 -63.57
N LEU A 7 81.61 9.47 -63.75
CA LEU A 7 82.40 10.05 -62.66
C LEU A 7 81.87 11.43 -62.22
N ASN A 8 81.38 12.24 -63.17
CA ASN A 8 80.76 13.53 -62.85
C ASN A 8 79.36 13.38 -62.24
N ILE A 9 78.65 12.29 -62.54
CA ILE A 9 77.35 11.97 -61.91
C ILE A 9 77.56 11.47 -60.47
N LEU A 10 78.62 10.71 -60.18
CA LEU A 10 78.94 10.28 -58.81
C LEU A 10 79.39 11.44 -57.90
N ALA A 11 80.18 12.39 -58.43
CA ALA A 11 80.63 13.56 -57.68
C ALA A 11 79.49 14.55 -57.38
N ALA A 12 78.53 14.71 -58.30
CA ALA A 12 77.33 15.51 -58.09
C ALA A 12 76.34 14.84 -57.11
N ALA A 13 76.26 13.50 -57.09
CA ALA A 13 75.43 12.77 -56.13
C ALA A 13 75.97 12.84 -54.69
N LEU A 14 77.29 12.80 -54.50
CA LEU A 14 77.92 12.90 -53.16
C LEU A 14 77.77 14.29 -52.52
N LEU A 15 77.79 15.37 -53.31
CA LEU A 15 77.57 16.73 -52.81
C LEU A 15 76.10 17.02 -52.46
N VAL A 16 75.14 16.37 -53.13
CA VAL A 16 73.71 16.48 -52.80
C VAL A 16 73.34 15.62 -51.58
N PHE A 17 73.99 14.46 -51.39
CA PHE A 17 73.78 13.62 -50.21
C PHE A 17 74.36 14.21 -48.91
N GLY A 18 75.45 14.99 -48.98
CA GLY A 18 76.07 15.63 -47.80
C GLY A 18 75.24 16.78 -47.19
N VAL A 19 74.44 17.47 -48.00
CA VAL A 19 73.61 18.61 -47.55
C VAL A 19 72.21 18.16 -47.07
N LEU A 20 71.76 16.96 -47.44
CA LEU A 20 70.46 16.42 -47.06
C LEU A 20 70.46 15.57 -45.78
N MET A 21 71.62 15.08 -45.29
CA MET A 21 71.67 14.27 -44.06
C MET A 21 71.20 15.01 -42.78
N PRO A 22 71.45 16.32 -42.57
CA PRO A 22 70.87 17.04 -41.43
C PRO A 22 69.34 17.20 -41.57
N ALA A 23 68.82 17.30 -42.79
CA ALA A 23 67.39 17.46 -43.04
C ALA A 23 66.60 16.16 -42.85
N PHE A 24 67.18 14.99 -43.18
CA PHE A 24 66.57 13.69 -42.89
C PHE A 24 66.70 13.28 -41.42
N ALA A 25 67.76 13.67 -40.71
CA ALA A 25 67.86 13.46 -39.27
C ALA A 25 66.90 14.35 -38.46
N VAL A 26 66.54 15.53 -38.99
CA VAL A 26 65.54 16.44 -38.41
C VAL A 26 64.11 16.03 -38.79
N MET A 27 63.85 15.61 -40.04
CA MET A 27 62.52 15.11 -40.44
C MET A 27 62.20 13.68 -39.95
N ALA A 28 63.21 12.82 -39.71
CA ALA A 28 63.00 11.53 -39.05
C ALA A 28 62.81 11.66 -37.52
N ARG A 29 63.21 12.78 -36.91
CA ARG A 29 62.92 13.10 -35.50
C ARG A 29 61.58 13.80 -35.29
N GLU A 30 60.94 14.34 -36.33
CA GLU A 30 59.65 15.02 -36.22
C GLU A 30 58.44 14.07 -36.25
N ASN A 31 58.64 12.82 -36.68
CA ASN A 31 57.62 11.76 -36.65
C ASN A 31 57.73 10.79 -35.47
N GLU A 32 58.71 10.97 -34.57
CA GLU A 32 58.60 10.39 -33.24
C GLU A 32 57.66 11.28 -32.42
N ALA A 33 56.44 10.79 -32.17
CA ALA A 33 55.50 11.46 -31.29
C ALA A 33 56.22 11.84 -29.99
N LYS A 34 56.35 13.15 -29.71
CA LYS A 34 56.97 13.64 -28.47
C LYS A 34 56.43 12.82 -27.29
N PRO A 35 57.28 12.27 -26.41
CA PRO A 35 56.80 11.47 -25.28
C PRO A 35 55.78 12.28 -24.51
N ALA A 36 54.61 11.69 -24.24
CA ALA A 36 53.56 12.36 -23.50
C ALA A 36 54.11 12.79 -22.14
N THR A 37 54.02 14.08 -21.81
CA THR A 37 54.50 14.62 -20.53
C THR A 37 53.42 14.59 -19.44
N LYS A 38 52.16 14.34 -19.83
CA LYS A 38 50.99 14.27 -18.95
C LYS A 38 49.99 13.23 -19.44
N THR A 39 49.21 12.66 -18.51
CA THR A 39 47.95 11.97 -18.84
C THR A 39 46.91 13.01 -19.21
N GLN A 40 46.49 13.02 -20.47
CA GLN A 40 45.54 13.98 -21.03
C GLN A 40 44.11 13.62 -20.71
N THR A 41 43.79 12.32 -20.72
CA THR A 41 42.45 11.85 -20.43
C THR A 41 42.45 10.60 -19.55
N VAL A 42 41.40 10.50 -18.73
CA VAL A 42 41.05 9.28 -17.99
C VAL A 42 39.61 8.94 -18.33
N THR A 43 39.37 7.79 -18.94
CA THR A 43 38.04 7.28 -19.25
C THR A 43 37.64 6.23 -18.23
N LEU A 44 36.53 6.45 -17.53
CA LEU A 44 35.99 5.53 -16.54
C LEU A 44 34.87 4.69 -17.15
N HIS A 45 35.08 3.39 -17.23
CA HIS A 45 34.12 2.41 -17.72
C HIS A 45 33.46 1.72 -16.54
N LYS A 46 32.17 1.99 -16.31
CA LYS A 46 31.48 1.43 -15.15
C LYS A 46 30.95 0.04 -15.47
N ILE A 47 31.43 -0.97 -14.76
CA ILE A 47 31.06 -2.37 -15.00
C ILE A 47 30.07 -2.85 -13.95
N VAL A 48 28.99 -3.50 -14.39
CA VAL A 48 28.12 -4.35 -13.55
C VAL A 48 28.39 -5.80 -13.90
N MET A 49 28.46 -6.65 -12.88
CA MET A 49 28.70 -8.09 -13.02
C MET A 49 27.96 -8.88 -11.93
N ASP A 50 27.78 -10.19 -12.12
CA ASP A 50 27.12 -11.02 -11.12
C ASP A 50 27.95 -11.17 -9.83
N LYS A 51 27.30 -11.53 -8.72
CA LYS A 51 27.94 -11.68 -7.41
C LYS A 51 28.99 -12.80 -7.39
N GLU A 52 28.83 -13.84 -8.21
CA GLU A 52 29.76 -14.98 -8.26
C GLU A 52 31.12 -14.55 -8.81
N LYS A 53 31.14 -13.94 -10.00
CA LYS A 53 32.36 -13.42 -10.63
C LYS A 53 32.94 -12.25 -9.84
N PHE A 54 32.11 -11.42 -9.23
CA PHE A 54 32.56 -10.30 -8.40
C PHE A 54 33.39 -10.78 -7.19
N ASN A 55 32.97 -11.89 -6.58
CA ASN A 55 33.62 -12.50 -5.41
C ASN A 55 34.59 -13.62 -5.77
N ALA A 56 34.89 -13.83 -7.05
CA ALA A 56 35.76 -14.89 -7.50
C ALA A 56 37.18 -14.75 -6.94
N LYS A 57 37.74 -15.90 -6.56
CA LYS A 57 39.09 -16.06 -6.03
C LYS A 57 39.93 -16.92 -6.96
N ASN A 58 41.22 -16.64 -7.04
CA ASN A 58 42.16 -17.48 -7.77
C ASN A 58 42.42 -18.80 -7.00
N GLN A 59 43.22 -19.70 -7.59
CA GLN A 59 43.57 -20.99 -6.97
C GLN A 59 44.28 -20.88 -5.61
N LYS A 60 44.84 -19.71 -5.28
CA LYS A 60 45.49 -19.41 -3.99
C LYS A 60 44.52 -18.81 -2.96
N GLY A 61 43.24 -18.65 -3.31
CA GLY A 61 42.23 -18.04 -2.44
C GLY A 61 42.28 -16.50 -2.40
N GLU A 62 43.08 -15.87 -3.25
CA GLU A 62 43.18 -14.41 -3.35
C GLU A 62 42.06 -13.89 -4.26
N GLU A 63 41.49 -12.73 -3.92
CA GLU A 63 40.48 -12.12 -4.79
C GLU A 63 41.06 -11.79 -6.16
N ILE A 64 40.32 -12.12 -7.22
CA ILE A 64 40.72 -11.78 -8.60
C ILE A 64 40.67 -10.26 -8.81
N PHE A 65 39.77 -9.57 -8.12
CA PHE A 65 39.58 -8.11 -8.24
C PHE A 65 39.98 -7.39 -6.96
N PRO A 66 40.63 -6.21 -7.05
CA PRO A 66 40.74 -5.32 -8.21
C PRO A 66 41.88 -5.65 -9.19
N GLY A 67 42.43 -6.86 -9.14
CA GLY A 67 43.62 -7.36 -9.84
C GLY A 67 43.78 -6.94 -11.30
N VAL A 68 45.04 -6.86 -11.69
CA VAL A 68 45.51 -6.40 -13.01
C VAL A 68 45.47 -7.50 -14.08
N GLU A 69 44.96 -8.69 -13.76
CA GLU A 69 44.86 -9.83 -14.67
C GLU A 69 43.40 -10.29 -14.76
N GLY A 70 42.88 -10.41 -15.97
CA GLY A 70 41.49 -10.82 -16.23
C GLY A 70 41.28 -12.34 -16.18
N PHE A 71 40.03 -12.79 -16.26
CA PHE A 71 39.70 -14.23 -16.32
C PHE A 71 40.28 -14.94 -17.55
N ASP A 72 40.48 -14.19 -18.64
CA ASP A 72 41.16 -14.67 -19.82
C ASP A 72 42.70 -14.63 -19.71
N GLY A 73 43.29 -14.29 -18.56
CA GLY A 73 44.73 -14.21 -18.35
C GLY A 73 45.42 -13.01 -19.01
N THR A 74 44.66 -12.07 -19.58
CA THR A 74 45.23 -10.83 -20.12
C THR A 74 45.55 -9.84 -19.01
N LYS A 75 46.61 -9.05 -19.17
CA LYS A 75 47.05 -8.06 -18.18
C LYS A 75 46.62 -6.64 -18.58
N TYR A 76 45.95 -5.97 -17.65
CA TYR A 76 45.56 -4.58 -17.75
C TYR A 76 46.77 -3.67 -17.57
N ILE A 77 46.97 -2.76 -18.52
CA ILE A 77 48.14 -1.87 -18.60
C ILE A 77 47.77 -0.37 -18.55
N GLY A 78 46.57 -0.04 -18.05
CA GLY A 78 46.09 1.34 -18.00
C GLY A 78 45.41 1.84 -19.28
N ARG A 79 45.33 1.03 -20.33
CA ARG A 79 44.70 1.35 -21.63
C ARG A 79 43.35 0.64 -21.79
N LYS A 80 42.59 1.03 -22.82
CA LYS A 80 41.34 0.37 -23.18
C LYS A 80 41.57 -1.11 -23.49
N LEU A 81 40.78 -1.99 -22.88
CA LEU A 81 40.93 -3.45 -22.98
C LEU A 81 40.85 -3.95 -24.43
N GLU A 82 39.98 -3.35 -25.23
CA GLU A 82 39.81 -3.69 -26.65
C GLU A 82 40.93 -3.15 -27.54
N ASP A 83 41.80 -2.26 -27.05
CA ASP A 83 42.87 -1.65 -27.83
C ASP A 83 44.25 -2.19 -27.48
N ALA A 84 44.52 -2.46 -26.20
CA ALA A 84 45.82 -2.94 -25.77
C ALA A 84 45.76 -3.69 -24.42
N VAL A 85 46.20 -4.94 -24.43
CA VAL A 85 46.44 -5.78 -23.25
C VAL A 85 47.80 -6.49 -23.40
N GLU A 86 48.47 -6.82 -22.30
CA GLU A 86 49.74 -7.57 -22.32
C GLU A 86 49.48 -9.07 -22.04
N GLY A 87 50.15 -9.97 -22.78
CA GLY A 87 50.17 -11.41 -22.47
C GLY A 87 49.40 -12.36 -23.40
N LYS A 88 48.67 -11.86 -24.43
CA LYS A 88 48.02 -12.68 -25.47
C LYS A 88 48.09 -12.02 -26.85
N GLU A 89 48.00 -12.83 -27.91
CA GLU A 89 47.96 -12.36 -29.32
C GLU A 89 46.65 -11.63 -29.68
N GLN A 90 45.55 -11.93 -28.97
CA GLN A 90 44.24 -11.30 -29.19
C GLN A 90 43.90 -10.27 -28.09
N LYS A 91 43.26 -9.17 -28.50
CA LYS A 91 42.70 -8.13 -27.61
C LYS A 91 41.62 -8.74 -26.69
N SER A 92 41.51 -8.22 -25.46
CA SER A 92 40.45 -8.64 -24.53
C SER A 92 39.17 -7.83 -24.74
N THR A 93 38.06 -8.32 -24.18
CA THR A 93 36.78 -7.62 -24.13
C THR A 93 36.33 -7.52 -22.68
N ILE A 94 35.39 -6.62 -22.36
CA ILE A 94 34.79 -6.54 -21.02
C ILE A 94 34.32 -7.90 -20.51
N LYS A 95 33.66 -8.70 -21.36
CA LYS A 95 33.18 -10.05 -20.99
C LYS A 95 34.32 -11.02 -20.76
N ASN A 96 35.33 -11.04 -21.63
CA ASN A 96 36.46 -11.96 -21.46
C ASN A 96 37.30 -11.61 -20.22
N PHE A 97 37.47 -10.32 -19.95
CA PHE A 97 38.29 -9.85 -18.83
C PHE A 97 37.57 -10.02 -17.49
N PHE A 98 36.29 -9.63 -17.40
CA PHE A 98 35.52 -9.58 -16.14
C PHE A 98 34.53 -10.74 -15.98
N GLY A 99 34.33 -11.58 -17.00
CA GLY A 99 33.37 -12.69 -17.01
C GLY A 99 32.13 -12.39 -17.85
N ASP A 100 31.49 -13.43 -18.37
CA ASP A 100 30.43 -13.34 -19.39
C ASP A 100 29.21 -12.48 -19.00
N SER A 101 28.91 -12.39 -17.70
CA SER A 101 27.85 -11.56 -17.13
C SER A 101 28.15 -10.06 -17.16
N SER A 102 29.41 -9.68 -17.43
CA SER A 102 29.88 -8.31 -17.22
C SER A 102 29.42 -7.37 -18.33
N LYS A 103 28.84 -6.24 -17.94
CA LYS A 103 28.32 -5.22 -18.85
C LYS A 103 28.80 -3.84 -18.42
N GLU A 104 29.15 -3.00 -19.40
CA GLU A 104 29.32 -1.57 -19.16
C GLU A 104 27.96 -0.90 -19.04
N ILE A 105 27.83 0.03 -18.08
CA ILE A 105 26.57 0.74 -17.80
C ILE A 105 26.71 2.26 -17.91
N SER A 106 25.66 2.91 -18.39
CA SER A 106 25.48 4.35 -18.34
C SER A 106 24.70 4.77 -17.09
N GLY A 107 24.80 6.05 -16.71
CA GLY A 107 24.01 6.62 -15.63
C GLY A 107 24.62 6.47 -14.22
N ALA A 108 25.85 5.97 -14.06
CA ALA A 108 26.56 6.03 -12.79
C ALA A 108 27.35 7.34 -12.70
N TYR A 109 27.20 8.11 -11.61
CA TYR A 109 27.89 9.39 -11.46
C TYR A 109 29.20 9.22 -10.70
N PHE A 110 30.29 9.73 -11.28
CA PHE A 110 31.62 9.71 -10.67
C PHE A 110 32.17 11.12 -10.50
N ALA A 111 32.83 11.37 -9.38
CA ALA A 111 33.44 12.66 -9.05
C ALA A 111 34.86 12.51 -8.54
N TRP A 112 35.69 13.50 -8.84
CA TRP A 112 37.10 13.50 -8.49
C TRP A 112 37.37 14.14 -7.15
N GLN A 113 38.30 13.53 -6.41
CA GLN A 113 38.92 14.07 -5.22
C GLN A 113 40.43 14.10 -5.39
N LYS A 114 41.08 15.12 -4.82
CA LYS A 114 42.54 15.21 -4.67
C LYS A 114 42.90 15.05 -3.19
N GLN A 115 44.01 14.36 -2.92
CA GLN A 115 44.56 14.32 -1.56
C GLN A 115 45.23 15.65 -1.23
N ASP A 116 44.82 16.25 -0.13
CA ASP A 116 45.50 17.39 0.47
C ASP A 116 46.83 16.92 1.05
N GLU A 117 47.93 17.43 0.50
CA GLU A 117 49.29 17.03 0.88
C GLU A 117 49.64 17.40 2.32
N TYR A 118 48.99 18.44 2.88
CA TYR A 118 49.26 18.89 4.24
C TYR A 118 48.45 18.10 5.26
N SER A 119 47.15 17.90 5.00
CA SER A 119 46.25 17.24 5.96
C SER A 119 46.07 15.74 5.73
N GLY A 120 46.51 15.22 4.58
CA GLY A 120 46.25 13.85 4.13
C GLY A 120 44.80 13.57 3.74
N LYS A 121 43.89 14.55 3.90
CA LYS A 121 42.46 14.38 3.64
C LYS A 121 42.13 14.44 2.15
N TRP A 122 41.16 13.63 1.74
CA TRP A 122 40.61 13.68 0.39
C TRP A 122 39.56 14.77 0.26
N ARG A 123 39.73 15.68 -0.70
CA ARG A 123 38.77 16.76 -0.97
C ARG A 123 38.32 16.71 -2.41
N TYR A 124 37.03 16.90 -2.64
CA TYR A 124 36.48 17.05 -3.98
C TYR A 124 37.09 18.24 -4.70
N ILE A 125 37.21 18.14 -6.02
CA ILE A 125 37.81 19.19 -6.85
C ILE A 125 36.84 19.71 -7.90
N ASN A 126 37.07 20.93 -8.37
CA ASN A 126 36.47 21.43 -9.60
C ASN A 126 37.27 21.02 -10.85
N TYR A 127 36.79 21.38 -12.03
CA TYR A 127 37.40 21.00 -13.32
C TYR A 127 38.81 21.57 -13.53
N LEU A 128 39.23 22.54 -12.72
CA LEU A 128 40.59 23.10 -12.70
C LEU A 128 41.51 22.36 -11.71
N GLY A 129 41.00 21.38 -10.97
CA GLY A 129 41.75 20.67 -9.93
C GLY A 129 41.86 21.41 -8.60
N GLN A 130 41.11 22.51 -8.42
CA GLN A 130 41.07 23.25 -7.17
C GLN A 130 40.18 22.51 -6.17
N MET A 131 40.67 22.34 -4.95
CA MET A 131 39.90 21.70 -3.87
C MET A 131 38.70 22.56 -3.48
N LEU A 132 37.56 21.92 -3.37
CA LEU A 132 36.32 22.48 -2.85
C LEU A 132 36.37 22.42 -1.32
N GLU A 133 35.89 23.46 -0.66
CA GLU A 133 35.79 23.53 0.80
C GLU A 133 34.68 22.61 1.33
N ASP A 134 34.84 22.18 2.59
CA ASP A 134 33.83 21.39 3.30
C ASP A 134 32.56 22.24 3.52
N LYS A 135 31.39 21.60 3.40
CA LYS A 135 30.08 22.27 3.45
C LYS A 135 29.84 22.89 4.84
N SER A 136 29.56 24.19 4.90
CA SER A 136 29.09 24.88 6.12
C SER A 136 27.67 25.42 6.02
N ASN A 137 27.13 25.60 4.80
CA ASN A 137 25.76 26.09 4.58
C ASN A 137 25.14 25.63 3.23
N LYS A 138 23.86 25.98 3.00
CA LYS A 138 23.09 25.60 1.80
C LYS A 138 23.63 26.21 0.49
N GLU A 139 24.13 27.45 0.51
CA GLU A 139 24.68 28.12 -0.67
C GLU A 139 25.97 27.43 -1.15
N GLN A 140 26.83 27.04 -0.21
CA GLN A 140 28.03 26.25 -0.50
C GLN A 140 27.67 24.85 -1.04
N GLU A 141 26.57 24.27 -0.58
CA GLU A 141 26.09 22.98 -1.12
C GLU A 141 25.65 23.11 -2.59
N GLU A 142 24.98 24.21 -2.97
CA GLU A 142 24.57 24.48 -4.34
C GLU A 142 25.77 24.79 -5.25
N TYR A 143 26.70 25.63 -4.77
CA TYR A 143 27.97 25.89 -5.45
C TYR A 143 28.74 24.59 -5.70
N TYR A 144 28.88 23.76 -4.67
CA TYR A 144 29.53 22.45 -4.73
C TYR A 144 28.85 21.54 -5.76
N LYS A 145 27.50 21.45 -5.74
CA LYS A 145 26.74 20.62 -6.68
C LYS A 145 26.97 21.01 -8.14
N LYS A 146 27.21 22.30 -8.40
CA LYS A 146 27.40 22.88 -9.74
C LYS A 146 28.84 22.79 -10.26
N HIS A 147 29.84 22.82 -9.37
CA HIS A 147 31.26 22.91 -9.76
C HIS A 147 32.06 21.63 -9.57
N LEU A 148 31.42 20.54 -9.12
CA LEU A 148 32.06 19.24 -8.95
C LEU A 148 32.67 18.75 -10.28
N HIS A 149 33.96 18.37 -10.28
CA HIS A 149 34.55 17.65 -11.41
C HIS A 149 34.04 16.22 -11.42
N GLY A 150 32.88 16.03 -12.03
CA GLY A 150 32.19 14.76 -12.09
C GLY A 150 31.17 14.72 -13.21
N MET A 151 30.87 13.51 -13.69
CA MET A 151 29.86 13.29 -14.73
C MET A 151 29.25 11.90 -14.62
N LEU A 152 28.10 11.72 -15.30
CA LEU A 152 27.50 10.41 -15.52
C LEU A 152 28.30 9.62 -16.55
N THR A 153 28.40 8.31 -16.38
CA THR A 153 28.86 7.42 -17.44
C THR A 153 27.87 7.42 -18.60
N GLY A 154 28.38 7.48 -19.83
CA GLY A 154 27.64 7.18 -21.05
C GLY A 154 27.85 5.73 -21.49
N ASN A 155 27.43 5.41 -22.72
CA ASN A 155 27.61 4.06 -23.30
C ASN A 155 29.07 3.70 -23.56
N GLU A 156 29.98 4.69 -23.58
CA GLU A 156 31.43 4.50 -23.74
C GLU A 156 32.20 4.95 -22.48
N GLY A 157 31.52 5.00 -21.34
CA GLY A 157 32.08 5.45 -20.07
C GLY A 157 32.01 6.96 -19.86
N ALA A 158 32.73 7.44 -18.85
CA ALA A 158 32.89 8.86 -18.52
C ALA A 158 34.33 9.31 -18.82
N LYS A 159 34.51 10.14 -19.85
CA LYS A 159 35.83 10.62 -20.28
C LYS A 159 36.15 11.98 -19.64
N PHE A 160 37.07 11.98 -18.69
CA PHE A 160 37.56 13.17 -18.00
C PHE A 160 38.80 13.75 -18.70
N ASN A 161 38.83 15.07 -18.87
CA ASN A 161 40.05 15.79 -19.26
C ASN A 161 40.91 16.03 -18.02
N THR A 162 42.11 15.47 -18.02
CA THR A 162 43.06 15.54 -16.91
C THR A 162 44.32 16.34 -17.25
N GLY A 163 44.46 16.84 -18.49
CA GLY A 163 45.67 17.54 -18.91
C GLY A 163 45.95 18.84 -18.15
N SER A 164 44.90 19.47 -17.62
CA SER A 164 44.96 20.66 -16.77
C SER A 164 45.11 20.35 -15.28
N LEU A 165 44.91 19.10 -14.86
CA LEU A 165 45.05 18.75 -13.46
C LEU A 165 46.54 18.76 -13.06
N PRO A 166 46.89 19.30 -11.88
CA PRO A 166 48.24 19.24 -11.36
C PRO A 166 48.67 17.81 -11.05
N GLU A 167 49.96 17.59 -10.87
CA GLU A 167 50.48 16.31 -10.39
C GLU A 167 49.98 16.02 -8.96
N GLY A 168 49.88 14.73 -8.63
CA GLY A 168 49.53 14.28 -7.29
C GLY A 168 48.56 13.10 -7.26
N LYS A 169 48.10 12.80 -6.04
CA LYS A 169 47.20 11.67 -5.78
C LYS A 169 45.75 12.08 -5.90
N TYR A 170 45.01 11.31 -6.69
CA TYR A 170 43.60 11.49 -6.97
C TYR A 170 42.84 10.22 -6.66
N ARG A 171 41.55 10.40 -6.38
CA ARG A 171 40.60 9.30 -6.41
C ARG A 171 39.30 9.69 -7.07
N ILE A 172 38.68 8.74 -7.77
CA ILE A 172 37.40 8.92 -8.43
C ILE A 172 36.35 8.15 -7.63
N VAL A 173 35.40 8.87 -7.05
CA VAL A 173 34.40 8.36 -6.11
C VAL A 173 33.05 8.25 -6.81
N GLU A 174 32.34 7.15 -6.56
CA GLU A 174 30.96 6.98 -7.03
C GLU A 174 30.00 7.74 -6.12
N VAL A 175 29.20 8.65 -6.69
CA VAL A 175 28.23 9.48 -5.94
C VAL A 175 26.82 9.01 -6.29
N LYS A 176 26.33 8.04 -5.51
CA LYS A 176 25.03 7.37 -5.75
C LYS A 176 23.85 8.33 -5.86
N GLU A 177 23.77 9.34 -4.99
CA GLU A 177 22.69 10.35 -5.00
C GLU A 177 22.59 11.14 -6.31
N LYS A 178 23.67 11.20 -7.10
CA LYS A 178 23.71 11.86 -8.42
C LYS A 178 23.56 10.89 -9.59
N SER A 179 23.59 9.58 -9.33
CA SER A 179 23.39 8.55 -10.37
C SER A 179 21.93 8.48 -10.82
N THR A 180 21.72 7.98 -12.03
CA THR A 180 20.42 7.73 -12.67
C THR A 180 20.27 6.28 -13.12
N TYR A 181 21.27 5.43 -12.87
CA TYR A 181 21.23 4.02 -13.22
C TYR A 181 20.15 3.27 -12.44
N MET A 182 19.44 2.41 -13.15
CA MET A 182 18.44 1.48 -12.63
C MET A 182 18.51 0.20 -13.47
N GLY A 183 18.59 -0.95 -12.81
CA GLY A 183 18.53 -2.26 -13.45
C GLY A 183 17.16 -2.54 -14.08
N GLU A 184 17.11 -3.50 -14.97
CA GLU A 184 15.89 -3.83 -15.75
C GLU A 184 14.71 -4.25 -14.85
N ASN A 185 14.97 -4.83 -13.68
CA ASN A 185 13.94 -5.25 -12.72
C ASN A 185 13.94 -4.40 -11.44
N GLY A 186 14.45 -3.17 -11.51
CA GLY A 186 14.51 -2.22 -10.40
C GLY A 186 15.75 -2.35 -9.51
N GLU A 187 16.76 -3.12 -9.91
CA GLU A 187 18.01 -3.23 -9.17
C GLU A 187 18.75 -1.89 -9.09
N ILE A 188 19.46 -1.68 -7.98
CA ILE A 188 20.39 -0.57 -7.78
C ILE A 188 21.82 -1.10 -7.70
N LEU A 189 22.80 -0.21 -7.84
CA LEU A 189 24.21 -0.54 -7.64
C LEU A 189 24.46 -0.94 -6.17
N ALA A 190 24.92 -2.17 -5.95
CA ALA A 190 25.19 -2.76 -4.64
C ALA A 190 26.70 -2.78 -4.33
N ASP A 191 27.31 -3.95 -4.15
CA ASP A 191 28.73 -4.09 -3.78
C ASP A 191 29.63 -3.40 -4.78
N SER A 192 30.85 -3.03 -4.35
CA SER A 192 31.77 -2.29 -5.20
C SER A 192 33.23 -2.71 -5.01
N LYS A 193 33.92 -2.94 -6.13
CA LYS A 193 35.38 -3.21 -6.17
C LYS A 193 36.06 -2.20 -7.10
N ALA A 194 37.27 -1.81 -6.72
CA ALA A 194 37.98 -0.66 -7.32
C ALA A 194 37.15 0.65 -7.27
N VAL A 195 36.42 0.85 -6.17
CA VAL A 195 35.70 2.08 -5.85
C VAL A 195 36.05 2.47 -4.41
N PRO A 196 36.66 3.65 -4.17
CA PRO A 196 37.06 4.64 -5.17
C PRO A 196 38.18 4.13 -6.09
N VAL A 197 38.29 4.71 -7.28
CA VAL A 197 39.42 4.45 -8.19
C VAL A 197 40.57 5.36 -7.77
N GLU A 198 41.65 4.81 -7.23
CA GLU A 198 42.83 5.58 -6.83
C GLU A 198 43.87 5.62 -7.94
N ILE A 199 44.34 6.83 -8.27
CA ILE A 199 45.31 7.07 -9.34
C ILE A 199 46.26 8.21 -8.97
N GLU A 200 47.48 8.15 -9.50
CA GLU A 200 48.46 9.22 -9.42
C GLU A 200 48.66 9.80 -10.82
N LEU A 201 48.60 11.13 -10.94
CA LEU A 201 48.80 11.83 -12.22
C LEU A 201 50.23 12.40 -12.29
N PRO A 202 50.97 12.18 -13.39
CA PRO A 202 50.60 11.39 -14.57
C PRO A 202 50.62 9.87 -14.32
N ILE A 203 49.73 9.13 -14.99
CA ILE A 203 49.71 7.66 -14.90
C ILE A 203 50.88 7.10 -15.71
N VAL A 204 51.71 6.28 -15.08
CA VAL A 204 52.89 5.66 -15.72
C VAL A 204 52.75 4.14 -15.69
N ASN A 205 53.05 3.49 -16.82
CA ASN A 205 53.21 2.04 -16.91
C ASN A 205 54.61 1.67 -17.43
N LYS A 206 54.88 0.37 -17.64
CA LYS A 206 56.18 -0.11 -18.16
C LYS A 206 56.59 0.48 -19.51
N LYS A 207 55.64 1.03 -20.29
CA LYS A 207 55.85 1.66 -21.60
C LYS A 207 55.91 3.20 -21.51
N GLY A 208 55.92 3.76 -20.29
CA GLY A 208 55.97 5.20 -20.04
C GLY A 208 54.60 5.80 -19.65
N ILE A 209 54.45 7.10 -19.86
CA ILE A 209 53.23 7.83 -19.50
C ILE A 209 52.05 7.34 -20.36
N VAL A 210 50.95 6.99 -19.68
CA VAL A 210 49.68 6.66 -20.30
C VAL A 210 48.96 7.97 -20.61
N LYS A 211 49.02 8.39 -21.88
CA LYS A 211 48.38 9.63 -22.35
C LYS A 211 46.87 9.59 -22.20
N ASP A 212 46.24 8.49 -22.61
CA ASP A 212 44.81 8.25 -22.55
C ASP A 212 44.58 6.98 -21.73
N ALA A 213 44.25 7.17 -20.46
CA ALA A 213 44.07 6.08 -19.51
C ALA A 213 42.61 5.64 -19.43
N HIS A 214 42.40 4.37 -19.12
CA HIS A 214 41.05 3.77 -19.01
C HIS A 214 40.95 2.99 -17.72
N VAL A 215 39.93 3.22 -16.88
CA VAL A 215 39.76 2.57 -15.57
C VAL A 215 38.39 1.87 -15.49
N TYR A 216 38.32 0.78 -14.73
CA TYR A 216 37.16 -0.13 -14.73
C TYR A 216 36.64 -0.42 -13.30
N PRO A 217 36.01 0.55 -12.62
CA PRO A 217 35.31 0.28 -11.37
C PRO A 217 34.12 -0.66 -11.57
N LYS A 218 33.84 -1.50 -10.58
CA LYS A 218 32.86 -2.59 -10.69
C LYS A 218 31.78 -2.48 -9.63
N ASN A 219 30.56 -2.90 -9.97
CA ASN A 219 29.49 -3.17 -9.02
C ASN A 219 28.82 -4.52 -9.27
N THR A 220 28.11 -5.00 -8.25
CA THR A 220 26.97 -5.89 -8.41
C THR A 220 25.67 -5.07 -8.43
N GLU A 221 24.57 -5.68 -8.85
CA GLU A 221 23.23 -5.07 -8.79
C GLU A 221 22.34 -5.87 -7.83
N ASP A 222 21.49 -5.18 -7.06
CA ASP A 222 20.60 -5.81 -6.07
C ASP A 222 19.38 -4.92 -5.78
N LYS A 223 18.33 -5.51 -5.19
CA LYS A 223 17.11 -4.82 -4.75
C LYS A 223 16.59 -5.48 -3.47
N PRO A 224 15.80 -4.75 -2.65
CA PRO A 224 15.23 -5.36 -1.47
C PRO A 224 14.13 -6.36 -1.87
N GLU A 225 13.74 -7.20 -0.91
CA GLU A 225 12.56 -8.06 -1.03
C GLU A 225 11.52 -7.62 0.01
N ILE A 226 10.23 -7.73 -0.32
CA ILE A 226 9.14 -7.42 0.61
C ILE A 226 8.07 -8.51 0.54
N ALA A 227 7.51 -8.85 1.70
CA ALA A 227 6.38 -9.75 1.84
C ALA A 227 5.40 -9.21 2.88
N LYS A 228 4.13 -9.57 2.74
CA LYS A 228 3.07 -9.18 3.67
C LYS A 228 2.15 -10.36 3.92
N GLY A 229 1.64 -10.43 5.15
CA GLY A 229 0.62 -11.40 5.53
C GLY A 229 -0.14 -10.94 6.76
N PHE A 230 -1.05 -11.80 7.22
CA PHE A 230 -1.63 -11.62 8.55
C PHE A 230 -0.54 -11.79 9.61
N GLY A 231 -0.64 -11.01 10.68
CA GLY A 231 0.13 -11.23 11.91
C GLY A 231 -0.39 -12.46 12.66
N GLN A 232 0.24 -12.81 13.77
CA GLN A 232 -0.19 -13.94 14.58
C GLN A 232 -1.56 -13.64 15.23
N ASN A 233 -2.57 -14.45 14.91
CA ASN A 233 -3.87 -14.44 15.56
C ASN A 233 -4.50 -15.84 15.49
N LYS A 234 -4.89 -16.39 16.65
CA LYS A 234 -5.54 -17.71 16.72
C LYS A 234 -7.04 -17.66 16.43
N ASP A 235 -7.64 -16.48 16.49
CA ASP A 235 -9.07 -16.28 16.33
C ASP A 235 -9.46 -15.87 14.90
N LEU A 236 -8.46 -15.69 14.02
CA LEU A 236 -8.68 -15.34 12.62
C LEU A 236 -8.91 -16.61 11.79
N MET A 237 -10.11 -16.73 11.24
CA MET A 237 -10.55 -17.90 10.47
C MET A 237 -10.47 -17.64 8.98
N SER A 238 -10.26 -18.69 8.18
CA SER A 238 -10.37 -18.67 6.73
C SER A 238 -11.77 -18.26 6.25
N GLU A 239 -11.88 -17.85 4.98
CA GLU A 239 -13.16 -17.46 4.34
C GLU A 239 -14.23 -18.56 4.41
N ASP A 240 -13.87 -19.83 4.56
CA ASP A 240 -14.85 -20.92 4.77
C ASP A 240 -15.23 -21.14 6.25
N GLY A 241 -14.62 -20.38 7.18
CA GLY A 241 -14.84 -20.46 8.61
C GLY A 241 -14.28 -21.71 9.29
N LYS A 242 -13.44 -22.52 8.60
CA LYS A 242 -13.05 -23.86 9.08
C LYS A 242 -11.63 -23.97 9.61
N THR A 243 -10.72 -23.10 9.19
CA THR A 243 -9.30 -23.21 9.53
C THR A 243 -8.76 -21.90 10.08
N ASN A 244 -7.95 -21.99 11.14
CA ASN A 244 -7.20 -20.84 11.63
C ASN A 244 -6.15 -20.43 10.61
N ILE A 245 -6.01 -19.13 10.37
CA ILE A 245 -4.93 -18.60 9.55
C ILE A 245 -3.78 -18.16 10.46
N GLU A 246 -2.76 -19.00 10.58
CA GLU A 246 -1.51 -18.63 11.24
C GLU A 246 -0.60 -17.85 10.25
N GLY A 247 -0.05 -16.72 10.71
CA GLY A 247 0.52 -15.61 9.92
C GLY A 247 1.53 -15.99 8.83
N ARG A 248 1.44 -15.32 7.66
CA ARG A 248 2.15 -15.74 6.43
C ARG A 248 2.83 -14.59 5.65
N ALA A 249 3.59 -13.71 6.31
CA ALA A 249 4.54 -12.90 5.55
C ALA A 249 5.70 -13.80 5.06
N GLN A 250 5.63 -14.22 3.81
CA GLN A 250 6.60 -15.10 3.17
C GLN A 250 7.05 -14.51 1.84
N TYR A 251 8.36 -14.39 1.66
CA TYR A 251 8.93 -13.97 0.38
C TYR A 251 8.53 -14.96 -0.72
N ASN A 252 8.31 -14.44 -1.93
CA ASN A 252 7.97 -15.20 -3.13
C ASN A 252 6.65 -16.01 -3.05
N ASN A 253 5.81 -15.77 -2.04
CA ASN A 253 4.46 -16.33 -2.00
C ASN A 253 3.48 -15.37 -2.71
N GLN A 254 2.77 -15.87 -3.73
CA GLN A 254 1.76 -15.11 -4.48
C GLN A 254 0.32 -15.46 -4.08
N THR A 255 0.14 -16.25 -3.03
CA THR A 255 -1.19 -16.68 -2.59
C THR A 255 -1.87 -15.58 -1.79
N THR A 256 -3.01 -15.08 -2.27
CA THR A 256 -3.90 -14.22 -1.49
C THR A 256 -4.63 -15.05 -0.45
N PHE A 257 -4.40 -14.75 0.84
CA PHE A 257 -5.16 -15.33 1.95
C PHE A 257 -6.39 -14.52 2.23
N ARG A 258 -7.53 -15.19 2.41
CA ARG A 258 -8.80 -14.57 2.78
C ARG A 258 -9.27 -15.05 4.14
N ALA A 259 -9.49 -14.11 5.04
CA ALA A 259 -10.09 -14.36 6.34
C ALA A 259 -11.53 -13.84 6.38
N THR A 260 -12.31 -14.38 7.32
CA THR A 260 -13.59 -13.80 7.70
C THR A 260 -13.49 -13.08 9.04
N ALA A 261 -14.22 -11.98 9.19
CA ALA A 261 -14.23 -11.19 10.41
C ALA A 261 -15.61 -10.57 10.68
N SER A 262 -15.80 -10.07 11.90
CA SER A 262 -16.94 -9.23 12.26
C SER A 262 -16.52 -7.76 12.35
N ILE A 263 -17.45 -6.83 12.19
CA ILE A 263 -17.22 -5.41 12.44
C ILE A 263 -16.77 -5.23 13.91
N GLY A 264 -15.74 -4.41 14.09
CA GLY A 264 -15.03 -4.16 15.33
C GLY A 264 -13.91 -5.16 15.64
N GLN A 265 -13.75 -6.22 14.85
CA GLN A 265 -12.64 -7.15 15.04
C GLN A 265 -11.32 -6.52 14.59
N ILE A 266 -10.30 -6.66 15.44
CA ILE A 266 -8.93 -6.21 15.16
C ILE A 266 -8.19 -7.28 14.36
N ILE A 267 -7.67 -6.89 13.21
CA ILE A 267 -6.92 -7.75 12.29
C ILE A 267 -5.43 -7.37 12.35
N PRO A 268 -4.54 -8.25 12.84
CA PRO A 268 -3.12 -7.99 12.84
C PRO A 268 -2.48 -8.31 11.47
N TYR A 269 -1.46 -7.55 11.11
CA TYR A 269 -0.67 -7.68 9.90
C TYR A 269 0.82 -7.73 10.23
N GLU A 270 1.57 -8.41 9.36
CA GLU A 270 3.03 -8.44 9.38
C GLU A 270 3.56 -8.13 7.97
N VAL A 271 4.56 -7.25 7.90
CA VAL A 271 5.33 -6.96 6.70
C VAL A 271 6.79 -7.30 6.99
N LYS A 272 7.40 -8.12 6.14
CA LYS A 272 8.84 -8.40 6.18
C LYS A 272 9.53 -7.73 5.01
N THR A 273 10.68 -7.10 5.25
CA THR A 273 11.48 -6.49 4.20
C THR A 273 12.94 -6.88 4.37
N LYS A 274 13.51 -7.53 3.36
CA LYS A 274 14.90 -7.96 3.37
C LYS A 274 15.72 -6.95 2.58
N VAL A 275 16.74 -6.40 3.22
CA VAL A 275 17.74 -5.53 2.62
C VAL A 275 19.06 -6.31 2.58
N ASN A 276 19.53 -6.62 1.37
CA ASN A 276 20.67 -7.52 1.19
C ASN A 276 22.02 -6.86 1.51
N ALA A 277 22.99 -7.67 1.94
CA ALA A 277 24.39 -7.30 2.03
C ALA A 277 24.90 -6.71 0.69
N GLY A 278 25.77 -5.71 0.80
CA GLY A 278 26.34 -4.95 -0.30
C GLY A 278 25.54 -3.72 -0.72
N THR A 279 24.33 -3.53 -0.18
CA THR A 279 23.44 -2.42 -0.59
C THR A 279 23.65 -1.15 0.24
N GLU A 280 23.29 -0.01 -0.35
CA GLU A 280 23.26 1.30 0.32
C GLU A 280 22.16 2.09 -0.39
N TYR A 281 21.10 2.42 0.35
CA TYR A 281 19.93 3.11 -0.18
C TYR A 281 19.92 4.58 0.26
N GLY A 282 19.52 5.46 -0.65
CA GLY A 282 19.14 6.84 -0.32
C GLY A 282 17.68 6.95 0.14
N LYS A 283 16.87 5.91 -0.09
CA LYS A 283 15.43 5.89 0.16
C LYS A 283 14.97 4.49 0.54
N LEU A 284 14.24 4.39 1.66
CA LEU A 284 13.45 3.24 2.07
C LEU A 284 12.17 3.77 2.73
N VAL A 285 11.03 3.61 2.04
CA VAL A 285 9.73 4.16 2.43
C VAL A 285 8.65 3.11 2.25
N TRP A 286 7.97 2.75 3.33
CA TRP A 286 6.80 1.89 3.33
C TRP A 286 5.56 2.76 3.34
N LYS A 287 4.71 2.64 2.33
CA LYS A 287 3.40 3.29 2.26
C LYS A 287 2.34 2.21 2.30
N ASP A 288 1.47 2.22 3.30
CA ASP A 288 0.30 1.33 3.35
C ASP A 288 -0.99 2.14 3.23
N SER A 289 -1.86 1.74 2.31
CA SER A 289 -3.20 2.30 2.17
C SER A 289 -4.26 1.20 2.30
N MET A 290 -5.19 1.39 3.21
CA MET A 290 -6.27 0.44 3.51
C MET A 290 -7.54 0.84 2.79
N THR A 291 -8.32 -0.15 2.34
CA THR A 291 -9.68 0.06 1.86
C THR A 291 -10.57 0.63 2.97
N ASN A 292 -11.69 1.25 2.59
CA ASN A 292 -12.45 2.08 3.52
C ASN A 292 -13.19 1.28 4.61
N GLY A 293 -13.29 -0.04 4.52
CA GLY A 293 -13.81 -0.90 5.60
C GLY A 293 -12.79 -1.27 6.68
N LEU A 294 -11.55 -0.78 6.62
CA LEU A 294 -10.50 -1.01 7.63
C LEU A 294 -9.99 0.30 8.23
N THR A 295 -9.90 0.37 9.55
CA THR A 295 -9.31 1.50 10.29
C THR A 295 -7.99 1.10 10.93
N LEU A 296 -6.90 1.79 10.58
CA LEU A 296 -5.60 1.56 11.20
C LEU A 296 -5.65 1.86 12.71
N GLU A 297 -5.16 0.93 13.52
CA GLU A 297 -4.81 1.17 14.91
C GLU A 297 -3.44 1.87 14.97
N SER A 298 -3.40 3.19 14.83
CA SER A 298 -2.14 3.93 14.60
C SER A 298 -1.06 3.68 15.66
N GLY A 299 -1.45 3.48 16.92
CA GLY A 299 -0.56 3.14 18.04
C GLY A 299 0.00 1.71 18.01
N SER A 300 -0.48 0.84 17.10
CA SER A 300 -0.04 -0.56 16.98
C SER A 300 1.20 -0.74 16.11
N ILE A 301 1.65 0.30 15.39
CA ILE A 301 2.75 0.18 14.44
C ILE A 301 4.07 0.00 15.18
N ILE A 302 4.71 -1.15 14.97
CA ILE A 302 6.00 -1.52 15.55
C ILE A 302 6.95 -1.93 14.43
N ILE A 303 8.16 -1.35 14.42
CA ILE A 303 9.23 -1.70 13.50
C ILE A 303 10.40 -2.34 14.26
N ASN A 304 10.90 -3.47 13.76
CA ASN A 304 12.10 -4.13 14.23
C ASN A 304 13.05 -4.36 13.05
N ALA A 305 14.36 -4.26 13.25
CA ALA A 305 15.36 -4.46 12.20
C ALA A 305 16.53 -5.31 12.70
N LYS A 306 16.65 -6.53 12.20
CA LYS A 306 17.64 -7.54 12.63
C LYS A 306 18.67 -7.80 11.54
N TYR A 307 19.90 -8.20 11.90
CA TYR A 307 20.97 -8.35 10.90
C TYR A 307 21.95 -9.51 11.12
N SER A 308 21.60 -10.44 11.99
CA SER A 308 22.37 -11.67 12.19
C SER A 308 21.49 -12.87 11.85
N GLU A 309 22.07 -13.90 11.25
CA GLU A 309 21.40 -15.17 10.92
C GLU A 309 20.82 -15.86 12.18
N ASP A 310 21.40 -15.59 13.36
CA ASP A 310 20.88 -16.05 14.65
C ASP A 310 19.68 -15.21 15.18
N LEU A 311 19.23 -14.17 14.45
CA LEU A 311 18.09 -13.29 14.78
C LEU A 311 18.14 -12.59 16.16
N LYS A 312 19.31 -12.61 16.84
CA LYS A 312 19.53 -12.01 18.18
C LYS A 312 20.03 -10.57 18.15
N GLN A 313 20.68 -10.13 17.06
CA GLN A 313 21.22 -8.77 16.93
C GLN A 313 20.23 -7.88 16.18
N ASN A 314 19.93 -6.71 16.75
CA ASN A 314 18.96 -5.73 16.29
C ASN A 314 19.65 -4.36 16.16
N LEU A 315 19.30 -3.58 15.15
CA LEU A 315 19.78 -2.20 14.93
C LEU A 315 19.29 -1.22 16.01
N GLN A 316 18.28 -1.58 16.79
CA GLN A 316 17.67 -0.74 17.83
C GLN A 316 17.23 0.63 17.27
N MET A 317 16.41 0.57 16.22
CA MET A 317 15.90 1.77 15.54
C MET A 317 15.08 2.64 16.50
N GLN A 318 15.36 3.95 16.49
CA GLN A 318 14.71 4.96 17.31
C GLN A 318 13.75 5.81 16.48
N ALA A 319 12.52 5.98 16.98
CA ALA A 319 11.54 6.86 16.37
C ALA A 319 12.06 8.31 16.35
N ASP A 320 11.63 9.08 15.35
CA ASP A 320 12.00 10.47 15.03
C ASP A 320 13.46 10.72 14.66
N SER A 321 14.39 9.89 15.16
CA SER A 321 15.81 9.93 14.81
C SER A 321 16.13 9.05 13.61
N ASP A 322 15.80 7.76 13.64
CA ASP A 322 16.16 6.80 12.58
C ASP A 322 15.01 6.59 11.58
N TYR A 323 13.77 6.74 12.02
CA TYR A 323 12.60 6.62 11.17
C TYR A 323 11.49 7.54 11.64
N LYS A 324 10.57 7.88 10.73
CA LYS A 324 9.32 8.56 11.08
C LYS A 324 8.12 7.83 10.53
N ILE A 325 6.98 8.02 11.19
CA ILE A 325 5.69 7.45 10.81
C ILE A 325 4.68 8.60 10.71
N VAL A 326 4.05 8.73 9.54
CA VAL A 326 2.90 9.61 9.33
C VAL A 326 1.69 8.72 9.10
N ALA A 327 0.80 8.66 10.09
CA ALA A 327 -0.36 7.78 10.10
C ALA A 327 -1.70 8.56 10.07
N ASP A 328 -2.72 7.87 9.58
CA ASP A 328 -4.13 8.25 9.54
C ASP A 328 -5.00 6.98 9.58
N ASP A 329 -6.32 7.15 9.65
CA ASP A 329 -7.26 6.05 9.75
C ASP A 329 -7.19 5.06 8.59
N ARG A 330 -6.62 5.42 7.44
CA ARG A 330 -6.50 4.56 6.24
C ARG A 330 -5.08 4.03 6.03
N GLY A 331 -4.17 4.14 6.99
CA GLY A 331 -2.83 3.56 6.90
C GLY A 331 -1.72 4.55 7.27
N PHE A 332 -0.53 4.35 6.70
CA PHE A 332 0.64 5.12 7.10
C PHE A 332 1.69 5.26 5.98
N THR A 333 2.54 6.26 6.14
CA THR A 333 3.86 6.35 5.49
C THR A 333 4.92 6.22 6.57
N LEU A 334 5.73 5.16 6.52
CA LEU A 334 6.92 4.98 7.34
C LEU A 334 8.16 5.18 6.46
N TYR A 335 9.09 6.02 6.86
CA TYR A 335 10.34 6.22 6.13
C TYR A 335 11.54 6.24 7.06
N LEU A 336 12.67 5.71 6.58
CA LEU A 336 13.94 5.88 7.28
C LEU A 336 14.49 7.29 7.04
N THR A 337 14.96 7.94 8.09
CA THR A 337 15.68 9.20 8.00
C THR A 337 17.08 8.95 7.42
N LYS A 338 17.83 10.02 7.18
CA LYS A 338 19.24 9.93 6.82
C LYS A 338 20.07 9.12 7.82
N GLU A 339 19.81 9.30 9.13
CA GLU A 339 20.53 8.57 10.18
C GLU A 339 20.12 7.08 10.22
N GLY A 340 18.84 6.76 10.04
CA GLY A 340 18.39 5.38 9.94
C GLY A 340 18.97 4.65 8.72
N LEU A 341 18.98 5.29 7.55
CA LEU A 341 19.62 4.76 6.35
C LEU A 341 21.12 4.53 6.54
N LYS A 342 21.80 5.44 7.27
CA LYS A 342 23.21 5.28 7.63
C LYS A 342 23.42 4.06 8.54
N LYS A 343 22.62 3.87 9.59
CA LYS A 343 22.69 2.68 10.46
C LYS A 343 22.53 1.37 9.68
N VAL A 344 21.57 1.33 8.75
CA VAL A 344 21.38 0.17 7.86
C VAL A 344 22.61 -0.04 6.98
N THR A 345 23.16 1.02 6.40
CA THR A 345 24.33 0.99 5.52
C THR A 345 25.60 0.53 6.26
N GLU A 346 25.79 0.93 7.51
CA GLU A 346 26.94 0.50 8.33
C GLU A 346 26.99 -1.02 8.52
N VAL A 347 25.83 -1.69 8.45
CA VAL A 347 25.72 -3.15 8.52
C VAL A 347 25.75 -3.81 7.14
N THR A 348 25.00 -3.25 6.19
CA THR A 348 24.80 -3.87 4.87
C THR A 348 25.97 -3.61 3.94
N LYS A 349 26.65 -2.47 4.06
CA LYS A 349 27.82 -2.12 3.26
C LYS A 349 28.84 -1.34 4.11
N PRO A 350 29.46 -1.99 5.11
CA PRO A 350 30.50 -1.37 5.93
C PRO A 350 31.65 -0.86 5.05
N LYS A 351 32.20 0.29 5.46
CA LYS A 351 33.29 0.99 4.78
C LYS A 351 34.44 1.21 5.76
N ASP A 352 35.67 1.28 5.25
CA ASP A 352 36.82 1.73 6.04
C ASP A 352 36.77 3.25 6.30
N ALA A 353 37.76 3.77 7.04
CA ALA A 353 37.85 5.18 7.40
C ALA A 353 37.98 6.09 6.15
N GLU A 354 38.47 5.54 5.05
CA GLU A 354 38.65 6.20 3.77
C GLU A 354 37.39 6.15 2.88
N GLY A 355 36.35 5.39 3.28
CA GLY A 355 35.08 5.27 2.58
C GLY A 355 35.03 4.19 1.51
N LYS A 356 36.02 3.30 1.45
CA LYS A 356 36.04 2.13 0.56
C LYS A 356 35.26 1.00 1.21
N SER A 357 34.46 0.29 0.40
CA SER A 357 33.66 -0.83 0.89
C SER A 357 34.53 -2.02 1.30
N LEU A 358 34.21 -2.60 2.44
CA LEU A 358 34.85 -3.82 2.95
C LEU A 358 34.29 -5.11 2.32
N ASN A 359 33.18 -5.03 1.57
CA ASN A 359 32.50 -6.15 0.90
C ASN A 359 32.26 -7.37 1.82
N ASN A 360 31.93 -7.13 3.09
CA ASN A 360 31.66 -8.14 4.11
C ASN A 360 30.40 -7.81 4.94
N GLY A 361 29.48 -7.05 4.35
CA GLY A 361 28.23 -6.65 5.00
C GLY A 361 27.29 -7.83 5.25
N LYS A 362 26.21 -7.54 5.96
CA LYS A 362 25.17 -8.52 6.32
C LYS A 362 23.80 -8.05 5.88
N ASP A 363 22.91 -9.00 5.65
CA ASP A 363 21.51 -8.72 5.38
C ASP A 363 20.86 -8.05 6.60
N VAL A 364 19.90 -7.15 6.37
CA VAL A 364 19.04 -6.57 7.39
C VAL A 364 17.60 -6.96 7.07
N GLU A 365 16.93 -7.63 8.01
CA GLU A 365 15.51 -7.98 7.93
C GLU A 365 14.68 -7.03 8.81
N PHE A 366 13.86 -6.22 8.17
CA PHE A 366 12.82 -5.44 8.83
C PHE A 366 11.57 -6.29 9.03
N THR A 367 11.00 -6.23 10.23
CA THR A 367 9.66 -6.73 10.54
C THR A 367 8.83 -5.56 11.04
N LEU A 368 7.75 -5.27 10.32
CA LEU A 368 6.76 -4.26 10.66
C LEU A 368 5.46 -4.98 11.03
N THR A 369 4.96 -4.76 12.24
CA THR A 369 3.67 -5.27 12.69
C THR A 369 2.74 -4.12 13.03
N TYR A 370 1.46 -4.28 12.74
CA TYR A 370 0.40 -3.32 13.03
C TYR A 370 -0.95 -4.03 12.92
N SER A 371 -2.02 -3.37 13.31
CA SER A 371 -3.37 -3.89 13.20
C SER A 371 -4.35 -2.88 12.61
N ALA A 372 -5.45 -3.38 12.07
CA ALA A 372 -6.58 -2.56 11.65
C ALA A 372 -7.90 -3.16 12.15
N THR A 373 -8.82 -2.31 12.55
CA THR A 373 -10.18 -2.68 12.96
C THR A 373 -11.10 -2.69 11.74
N VAL A 374 -11.86 -3.76 11.56
CA VAL A 374 -12.94 -3.81 10.56
C VAL A 374 -14.04 -2.83 11.00
N ASN A 375 -14.37 -1.84 10.18
CA ASN A 375 -15.31 -0.77 10.55
C ASN A 375 -16.64 -0.87 9.80
N GLY A 376 -17.58 0.02 10.11
CA GLY A 376 -18.93 0.01 9.56
C GLY A 376 -19.07 0.35 8.07
N ASN A 377 -17.99 0.78 7.40
CA ASN A 377 -17.97 0.96 5.95
C ASN A 377 -17.69 -0.35 5.19
N ALA A 378 -17.35 -1.45 5.89
CA ALA A 378 -17.12 -2.74 5.26
C ALA A 378 -18.41 -3.26 4.60
N ILE A 379 -18.34 -3.60 3.32
CA ILE A 379 -19.49 -4.08 2.56
C ILE A 379 -19.52 -5.61 2.61
N VAL A 380 -20.69 -6.18 2.89
CA VAL A 380 -20.87 -7.64 2.96
C VAL A 380 -20.38 -8.34 1.69
N ASP A 381 -19.59 -9.39 1.86
CA ASP A 381 -18.97 -10.22 0.81
C ASP A 381 -17.99 -9.48 -0.13
N VAL A 382 -17.70 -8.19 0.12
CA VAL A 382 -16.66 -7.42 -0.58
C VAL A 382 -15.39 -7.47 0.27
N PRO A 383 -14.29 -8.06 -0.24
CA PRO A 383 -13.06 -8.15 0.53
C PRO A 383 -12.43 -6.77 0.77
N GLU A 384 -12.11 -6.50 2.03
CA GLU A 384 -11.28 -5.40 2.47
C GLU A 384 -9.81 -5.81 2.45
N LYS A 385 -8.93 -4.90 2.08
CA LYS A 385 -7.49 -5.17 2.00
C LYS A 385 -6.68 -3.92 2.27
N ASN A 386 -5.40 -4.14 2.50
CA ASN A 386 -4.39 -3.10 2.60
C ASN A 386 -3.39 -3.21 1.45
N ASP A 387 -2.70 -2.12 1.16
CA ASP A 387 -1.93 -1.91 -0.06
C ASP A 387 -0.55 -1.36 0.34
N ILE A 388 0.33 -2.26 0.80
CA ILE A 388 1.70 -1.87 1.15
C ILE A 388 2.53 -1.72 -0.12
N ARG A 389 3.35 -0.69 -0.17
CA ARG A 389 4.36 -0.47 -1.21
C ARG A 389 5.67 -0.09 -0.54
N LEU A 390 6.77 -0.64 -1.05
CA LEU A 390 8.11 -0.21 -0.67
C LEU A 390 8.71 0.63 -1.78
N GLU A 391 8.84 1.94 -1.54
CA GLU A 391 9.68 2.79 -2.39
C GLU A 391 11.13 2.71 -1.89
N TYR A 392 12.03 2.45 -2.83
CA TYR A 392 13.46 2.34 -2.56
C TYR A 392 14.25 2.97 -3.69
N GLY A 393 15.51 3.30 -3.45
CA GLY A 393 16.39 3.84 -4.49
C GLY A 393 17.52 4.69 -3.94
N ASN A 394 18.19 5.40 -4.84
CA ASN A 394 19.34 6.25 -4.53
C ASN A 394 18.95 7.71 -4.27
N LYS A 395 17.80 8.17 -4.78
CA LYS A 395 17.35 9.55 -4.57
C LYS A 395 16.60 9.63 -3.26
N PRO A 396 16.98 10.54 -2.35
CA PRO A 396 16.32 10.69 -1.06
C PRO A 396 14.82 10.92 -1.17
N TYR A 397 14.10 10.39 -0.19
CA TYR A 397 12.71 10.77 0.01
C TYR A 397 12.62 12.21 0.49
N VAL A 398 11.68 12.96 -0.08
CA VAL A 398 11.28 14.28 0.40
C VAL A 398 9.85 14.16 0.89
N GLU A 399 9.67 14.28 2.21
CA GLU A 399 8.34 14.35 2.79
C GLU A 399 7.60 15.58 2.27
N GLN A 400 6.37 15.38 1.82
CA GLN A 400 5.50 16.48 1.43
C GLN A 400 4.58 16.80 2.59
N GLY A 401 4.66 18.05 3.06
CA GLY A 401 3.76 18.56 4.08
C GLY A 401 2.35 18.81 3.53
N PRO A 402 1.38 19.00 4.43
CA PRO A 402 0.00 19.28 4.04
C PRO A 402 -0.12 20.68 3.42
N THR A 403 -0.97 20.81 2.40
CA THR A 403 -1.23 22.06 1.69
C THR A 403 -2.50 22.70 2.22
N ALA A 404 -2.46 23.99 2.54
CA ALA A 404 -3.64 24.72 3.02
C ALA A 404 -4.73 24.79 1.95
N VAL A 405 -5.98 24.61 2.35
CA VAL A 405 -7.18 24.68 1.51
C VAL A 405 -8.32 25.38 2.25
N THR A 406 -9.37 25.81 1.54
CA THR A 406 -10.54 26.39 2.21
C THR A 406 -11.85 25.91 1.61
N PRO A 407 -12.59 25.09 2.36
CA PRO A 407 -13.93 24.69 1.97
C PRO A 407 -14.85 25.90 1.74
N GLN A 408 -15.72 25.81 0.72
CA GLN A 408 -16.81 26.76 0.48
C GLN A 408 -18.13 26.02 0.40
N SER A 409 -19.19 26.63 0.94
CA SER A 409 -20.52 26.00 0.98
C SER A 409 -20.47 24.59 1.61
N GLU A 410 -19.63 24.42 2.62
CA GLU A 410 -19.36 23.17 3.35
C GLU A 410 -18.73 22.05 2.49
N LYS A 411 -18.08 22.42 1.38
CA LYS A 411 -17.52 21.49 0.40
C LYS A 411 -16.08 21.84 0.00
N LEU A 412 -15.32 20.80 -0.35
CA LEU A 412 -14.01 20.92 -1.00
C LEU A 412 -13.94 19.91 -2.16
N THR A 413 -13.75 20.39 -3.37
CA THR A 413 -13.62 19.53 -4.56
C THR A 413 -12.17 19.12 -4.76
N VAL A 414 -11.92 17.84 -5.03
CA VAL A 414 -10.60 17.29 -5.37
C VAL A 414 -10.56 16.90 -6.84
N THR A 415 -9.61 17.48 -7.57
CA THR A 415 -9.37 17.20 -8.99
C THR A 415 -8.02 16.52 -9.16
N LYS A 416 -7.99 15.36 -9.81
CA LYS A 416 -6.79 14.54 -10.00
C LYS A 416 -6.25 14.63 -11.43
N ASN A 417 -4.96 14.93 -11.55
CA ASN A 417 -4.20 14.84 -12.81
C ASN A 417 -3.03 13.85 -12.70
N TRP A 418 -2.62 13.25 -13.82
CA TRP A 418 -1.49 12.35 -13.96
C TRP A 418 -0.58 12.80 -15.10
N LYS A 419 0.72 12.96 -14.85
CA LYS A 419 1.71 13.30 -15.90
C LYS A 419 2.40 12.04 -16.44
N PRO A 420 2.66 11.98 -17.76
CA PRO A 420 2.60 13.09 -18.72
C PRO A 420 1.24 13.32 -19.42
N ASP A 421 0.33 12.35 -19.43
CA ASP A 421 -0.77 12.27 -20.41
C ASP A 421 -2.16 11.95 -19.80
N ASN A 422 -2.32 12.04 -18.48
CA ASN A 422 -3.56 11.77 -17.76
C ASN A 422 -4.12 10.34 -17.94
N THR A 423 -3.30 9.35 -18.33
CA THR A 423 -3.76 7.95 -18.39
C THR A 423 -4.17 7.45 -17.01
N ILE A 424 -5.38 6.89 -16.92
CA ILE A 424 -5.86 6.17 -15.73
C ILE A 424 -5.07 4.87 -15.60
N LEU A 425 -4.58 4.59 -14.39
CA LEU A 425 -3.67 3.49 -14.12
C LEU A 425 -4.40 2.37 -13.37
N ASN A 426 -4.15 1.11 -13.73
CA ASN A 426 -4.87 -0.04 -13.19
C ASN A 426 -4.37 -0.53 -11.82
N ASP A 427 -3.10 -0.29 -11.47
CA ASP A 427 -2.48 -0.67 -10.19
C ASP A 427 -2.03 0.58 -9.41
N VAL A 428 -3.01 1.38 -9.00
CA VAL A 428 -2.79 2.58 -8.19
C VAL A 428 -3.86 2.70 -7.12
N VAL A 429 -3.39 2.92 -5.90
CA VAL A 429 -4.21 3.29 -4.75
C VAL A 429 -3.81 4.69 -4.31
N VAL A 430 -4.81 5.53 -4.09
CA VAL A 430 -4.64 6.92 -3.64
C VAL A 430 -5.40 7.11 -2.35
N THR A 431 -4.73 7.61 -1.30
CA THR A 431 -5.41 8.06 -0.10
C THR A 431 -5.34 9.57 -0.02
N TYR A 432 -6.49 10.24 0.09
CA TYR A 432 -6.56 11.66 0.45
C TYR A 432 -6.79 11.80 1.93
N ILE A 433 -6.06 12.72 2.56
CA ILE A 433 -6.22 13.05 3.96
C ILE A 433 -6.52 14.54 4.05
N LEU A 434 -7.73 14.85 4.50
CA LEU A 434 -8.16 16.20 4.85
C LEU A 434 -8.02 16.39 6.36
N GLN A 435 -7.33 17.44 6.78
CA GLN A 435 -6.97 17.70 8.16
C GLN A 435 -7.50 19.07 8.60
N LYS A 436 -7.92 19.16 9.87
CA LYS A 436 -8.24 20.40 10.56
C LYS A 436 -7.76 20.31 12.01
N GLY A 437 -6.74 21.08 12.37
CA GLY A 437 -6.06 20.89 13.65
C GLY A 437 -5.50 19.47 13.75
N ASP A 438 -5.85 18.74 14.81
CA ASP A 438 -5.44 17.35 15.00
C ASP A 438 -6.39 16.34 14.36
N ASP A 439 -7.60 16.76 13.97
CA ASP A 439 -8.58 15.89 13.32
C ASP A 439 -8.15 15.59 11.87
N LYS A 440 -8.17 14.30 11.51
CA LYS A 440 -7.88 13.81 10.15
C LYS A 440 -9.08 13.03 9.61
N TYR A 441 -9.38 13.24 8.33
CA TYR A 441 -10.44 12.58 7.58
C TYR A 441 -9.81 11.98 6.33
N ALA A 442 -9.63 10.66 6.32
CA ALA A 442 -8.90 9.96 5.28
C ALA A 442 -9.80 9.06 4.44
N VAL A 443 -9.65 9.10 3.12
CA VAL A 443 -10.39 8.27 2.17
C VAL A 443 -9.41 7.61 1.19
N THR A 444 -9.55 6.30 0.99
CA THR A 444 -8.77 5.55 0.01
C THR A 444 -9.58 5.27 -1.24
N LEU A 445 -9.00 5.53 -2.40
CA LEU A 445 -9.61 5.39 -3.72
C LEU A 445 -8.80 4.40 -4.57
N SER A 446 -9.54 3.64 -5.39
CA SER A 446 -9.04 2.77 -6.44
C SER A 446 -9.93 2.93 -7.68
N ASN A 447 -9.68 2.16 -8.75
CA ASN A 447 -10.58 2.18 -9.91
C ASN A 447 -12.00 1.66 -9.58
N ASP A 448 -12.15 0.90 -8.50
CA ASP A 448 -13.43 0.33 -8.09
C ASP A 448 -14.29 1.29 -7.25
N THR A 449 -13.74 2.41 -6.79
CA THR A 449 -14.41 3.34 -5.85
C THR A 449 -15.27 4.41 -6.54
N LYS A 450 -15.57 4.29 -7.83
CA LYS A 450 -16.37 5.29 -8.57
C LYS A 450 -17.81 5.35 -8.06
N GLU A 451 -18.39 6.56 -8.02
CA GLU A 451 -19.79 6.80 -7.66
C GLU A 451 -20.19 6.30 -6.26
N GLN A 452 -19.22 6.24 -5.34
CA GLN A 452 -19.43 5.83 -3.95
C GLN A 452 -19.33 7.03 -3.01
N VAL A 453 -20.04 6.95 -1.88
CA VAL A 453 -19.98 7.92 -0.79
C VAL A 453 -19.35 7.24 0.41
N PHE A 454 -18.25 7.79 0.90
CA PHE A 454 -17.53 7.30 2.07
C PHE A 454 -17.80 8.21 3.26
N ASP A 455 -18.23 7.64 4.37
CA ASP A 455 -18.32 8.36 5.64
C ASP A 455 -16.97 8.33 6.35
N LEU A 456 -16.47 9.52 6.69
CA LEU A 456 -15.16 9.71 7.31
C LEU A 456 -15.28 10.11 8.79
N GLY A 457 -16.51 10.12 9.33
CA GLY A 457 -16.82 10.47 10.71
C GLY A 457 -17.06 11.96 10.94
N ALA A 458 -17.67 12.28 12.08
CA ALA A 458 -18.03 13.65 12.50
C ALA A 458 -18.87 14.44 11.47
N GLY A 459 -19.62 13.76 10.61
CA GLY A 459 -20.44 14.36 9.55
C GLY A 459 -19.67 14.65 8.25
N VAL A 460 -18.36 14.42 8.21
CA VAL A 460 -17.54 14.60 7.01
C VAL A 460 -17.69 13.39 6.10
N LYS A 461 -17.94 13.63 4.81
CA LYS A 461 -18.09 12.58 3.79
C LYS A 461 -17.25 12.89 2.56
N PHE A 462 -16.85 11.86 1.82
CA PHE A 462 -16.25 12.00 0.50
C PHE A 462 -17.12 11.33 -0.56
N ASN A 463 -17.55 12.12 -1.55
CA ASN A 463 -18.34 11.66 -2.68
C ASN A 463 -17.39 11.45 -3.88
N ALA A 464 -17.05 10.20 -4.18
CA ALA A 464 -16.16 9.86 -5.29
C ALA A 464 -16.91 9.96 -6.64
N THR A 465 -16.34 10.68 -7.60
CA THR A 465 -16.95 10.88 -8.93
C THR A 465 -16.27 10.06 -10.03
N GLY A 466 -15.16 9.39 -9.74
CA GLY A 466 -14.40 8.56 -10.67
C GLY A 466 -13.08 9.19 -11.12
N GLY A 467 -12.16 8.36 -11.63
CA GLY A 467 -10.80 8.82 -12.01
C GLY A 467 -10.02 9.43 -10.83
N PHE A 468 -10.26 8.93 -9.62
CA PHE A 468 -9.75 9.46 -8.35
C PHE A 468 -10.22 10.89 -8.00
N ASN A 469 -11.22 11.44 -8.69
CA ASN A 469 -11.85 12.71 -8.34
C ASN A 469 -12.95 12.53 -7.28
N GLY A 470 -13.30 13.61 -6.60
CA GLY A 470 -14.45 13.63 -5.70
C GLY A 470 -14.62 14.93 -4.92
N VAL A 471 -15.54 14.92 -3.98
CA VAL A 471 -15.92 16.11 -3.20
C VAL A 471 -16.05 15.74 -1.73
N PHE A 472 -15.27 16.39 -0.86
CA PHE A 472 -15.52 16.39 0.57
C PHE A 472 -16.74 17.26 0.89
N THR A 473 -17.62 16.79 1.77
CA THR A 473 -18.84 17.49 2.21
C THR A 473 -18.99 17.41 3.72
N GLY A 474 -19.86 18.26 4.30
CA GLY A 474 -20.07 18.33 5.76
C GLY A 474 -18.97 19.10 6.48
N LEU A 475 -18.32 20.04 5.80
CA LEU A 475 -17.18 20.80 6.32
C LEU A 475 -17.66 22.11 6.96
N SER A 476 -17.20 22.42 8.18
CA SER A 476 -17.50 23.70 8.84
C SER A 476 -16.80 24.89 8.16
N GLN A 477 -17.51 25.97 7.87
CA GLN A 477 -16.97 27.14 7.15
C GLN A 477 -16.20 28.15 8.03
N ASN A 478 -16.43 28.18 9.34
CA ASN A 478 -15.98 29.30 10.20
C ASN A 478 -14.88 28.95 11.22
N ASP A 479 -14.34 27.74 11.20
CA ASP A 479 -13.41 27.27 12.25
C ASP A 479 -12.15 26.65 11.62
N GLY A 480 -11.01 27.32 11.73
CA GLY A 480 -9.67 26.76 11.53
C GLY A 480 -9.16 26.65 10.07
N LEU A 481 -7.83 26.54 9.94
CA LEU A 481 -7.16 26.29 8.66
C LEU A 481 -7.28 24.81 8.29
N TRP A 482 -7.95 24.52 7.18
CA TRP A 482 -7.99 23.17 6.61
C TRP A 482 -6.73 22.91 5.79
N GLN A 483 -6.27 21.66 5.79
CA GLN A 483 -5.12 21.24 4.99
C GLN A 483 -5.37 19.88 4.34
N ILE A 484 -4.79 19.64 3.18
CA ILE A 484 -4.91 18.38 2.44
C ILE A 484 -3.53 17.83 2.06
N TYR A 485 -3.40 16.50 2.10
CA TYR A 485 -2.26 15.79 1.53
C TYR A 485 -2.69 14.45 0.94
N GLU A 486 -1.77 13.85 0.18
CA GLU A 486 -1.99 12.59 -0.53
C GLU A 486 -0.94 11.55 -0.11
N ARG A 487 -1.39 10.31 0.09
CA ARG A 487 -0.52 9.13 0.08
C ARG A 487 -0.75 8.36 -1.22
N VAL A 488 0.30 8.27 -2.02
CA VAL A 488 0.38 7.48 -3.26
C VAL A 488 1.80 6.95 -3.41
N ALA A 489 1.98 5.74 -3.92
CA ALA A 489 3.30 5.15 -4.14
C ALA A 489 3.78 5.29 -5.59
N GLY A 490 5.07 5.61 -5.79
CA GLY A 490 5.70 5.68 -7.12
C GLY A 490 5.43 6.98 -7.88
N TYR A 491 4.84 7.97 -7.21
CA TYR A 491 4.56 9.29 -7.77
C TYR A 491 5.00 10.38 -6.82
N ASN A 492 5.42 11.49 -7.40
CA ASN A 492 5.58 12.76 -6.71
C ASN A 492 4.31 13.57 -6.92
N ALA A 493 3.64 13.91 -5.83
CA ALA A 493 2.44 14.74 -5.86
C ALA A 493 2.82 16.22 -5.91
N GLU A 494 2.02 17.01 -6.60
CA GLU A 494 2.08 18.47 -6.57
C GLU A 494 0.64 18.95 -6.36
N ILE A 495 0.38 19.52 -5.19
CA ILE A 495 -0.92 20.08 -4.85
C ILE A 495 -0.83 21.58 -5.13
N LYS A 496 -1.42 22.01 -6.25
CA LYS A 496 -1.44 23.43 -6.63
C LYS A 496 -2.72 24.09 -6.17
N ASP A 497 -2.57 25.29 -5.65
CA ASP A 497 -3.62 26.29 -5.66
C ASP A 497 -3.68 26.92 -7.06
N PRO A 498 -4.80 26.80 -7.80
CA PRO A 498 -4.95 27.45 -9.10
C PRO A 498 -4.85 28.99 -9.04
N ASN A 499 -4.97 29.61 -7.86
CA ASN A 499 -4.95 31.06 -7.68
C ASN A 499 -3.74 31.55 -6.88
N ASN A 500 -2.52 31.30 -7.35
CA ASN A 500 -1.29 31.74 -6.68
C ASN A 500 -1.11 33.29 -6.71
N ILE A 501 -1.97 33.99 -5.95
CA ILE A 501 -1.85 35.33 -5.34
C ILE A 501 -2.69 35.30 -4.05
N GLY A 502 -2.18 34.66 -2.98
CA GLY A 502 -2.60 34.96 -1.59
C GLY A 502 -4.08 34.77 -1.19
N SER A 503 -4.84 33.81 -1.74
CA SER A 503 -6.23 33.57 -1.30
C SER A 503 -6.70 32.11 -1.51
N ILE A 504 -6.71 31.33 -0.42
CA ILE A 504 -7.82 30.46 0.06
C ILE A 504 -8.85 30.07 -1.04
N THR A 505 -8.76 28.86 -1.62
CA THR A 505 -9.68 28.34 -2.66
C THR A 505 -10.45 27.09 -2.23
N ASN A 506 -11.61 26.85 -2.90
CA ASN A 506 -12.55 25.75 -2.66
C ASN A 506 -12.25 24.45 -3.43
N GLN A 507 -11.07 24.36 -4.04
CA GLN A 507 -10.65 23.18 -4.81
C GLN A 507 -9.21 22.79 -4.48
N ALA A 508 -8.94 21.49 -4.45
CA ALA A 508 -7.59 20.93 -4.39
C ALA A 508 -7.26 20.25 -5.73
N ILE A 509 -6.28 20.80 -6.46
CA ILE A 509 -5.80 20.20 -7.72
C ILE A 509 -4.51 19.42 -7.42
N ILE A 510 -4.58 18.09 -7.53
CA ILE A 510 -3.48 17.18 -7.20
C ILE A 510 -2.93 16.55 -8.46
N THR A 511 -1.71 16.93 -8.84
CA THR A 511 -1.02 16.42 -10.03
C THR A 511 0.08 15.45 -9.63
N ASN A 512 -0.03 14.19 -10.10
CA ASN A 512 1.00 13.17 -9.84
C ASN A 512 1.91 12.99 -11.04
N THR A 513 3.21 13.12 -10.80
CA THR A 513 4.25 12.82 -11.78
C THR A 513 4.93 11.52 -11.40
N LYS A 514 4.99 10.56 -12.33
CA LYS A 514 5.64 9.27 -12.09
C LYS A 514 7.10 9.49 -11.68
N ASP A 515 7.53 8.85 -10.59
CA ASP A 515 8.93 8.83 -10.20
C ASP A 515 9.72 8.01 -11.23
N LYS A 516 10.67 8.66 -11.90
CA LYS A 516 11.58 8.05 -12.89
C LYS A 516 13.02 8.05 -12.39
N GLU A 517 13.29 8.63 -11.22
CA GLU A 517 14.64 8.69 -10.67
C GLU A 517 14.91 7.54 -9.68
N ASN A 518 13.86 6.86 -9.22
CA ASN A 518 13.95 5.65 -8.42
C ASN A 518 13.23 4.47 -9.10
N PRO A 519 13.59 3.22 -8.72
CA PRO A 519 12.84 2.02 -9.04
C PRO A 519 11.33 2.13 -8.81
N THR A 520 10.58 1.38 -9.62
CA THR A 520 9.15 1.17 -9.37
C THR A 520 8.98 0.53 -7.98
N PRO A 521 8.05 1.03 -7.14
CA PRO A 521 7.88 0.50 -5.80
C PRO A 521 7.58 -1.00 -5.82
N LEU A 522 8.13 -1.75 -4.86
CA LEU A 522 7.77 -3.15 -4.70
C LEU A 522 6.37 -3.27 -4.12
N HIS A 523 5.60 -4.21 -4.66
CA HIS A 523 4.21 -4.46 -4.32
C HIS A 523 4.05 -5.96 -4.00
N PRO A 524 4.07 -6.36 -2.71
CA PRO A 524 3.79 -7.74 -2.33
C PRO A 524 2.28 -8.02 -2.42
N THR A 525 1.89 -9.29 -2.53
CA THR A 525 0.48 -9.67 -2.36
C THR A 525 0.00 -9.35 -0.95
N SER A 526 -1.22 -8.86 -0.83
CA SER A 526 -1.85 -8.56 0.46
C SER A 526 -2.91 -9.61 0.83
N PRO A 527 -3.05 -9.95 2.12
CA PRO A 527 -4.20 -10.70 2.60
C PRO A 527 -5.48 -9.83 2.57
N GLU A 528 -6.65 -10.47 2.53
CA GLU A 528 -7.95 -9.81 2.48
C GLU A 528 -8.87 -10.33 3.60
N VAL A 529 -9.79 -9.48 4.05
CA VAL A 529 -10.79 -9.81 5.08
C VAL A 529 -12.17 -9.48 4.56
N ALA A 530 -13.13 -10.38 4.74
CA ALA A 530 -14.52 -10.15 4.37
C ALA A 530 -15.46 -10.32 5.57
N VAL A 531 -16.46 -9.43 5.63
CA VAL A 531 -17.60 -9.59 6.54
C VAL A 531 -18.77 -10.23 5.79
N GLY A 532 -19.54 -11.03 6.51
CA GLY A 532 -20.74 -11.68 6.02
C GLY A 532 -22.03 -10.98 6.45
N GLY A 533 -23.15 -11.52 5.97
CA GLY A 533 -24.47 -11.12 6.42
C GLY A 533 -25.58 -12.05 5.94
N ARG A 534 -26.78 -11.84 6.49
CA ARG A 534 -28.00 -12.54 6.11
C ARG A 534 -29.23 -11.64 6.17
N ARG A 535 -30.11 -11.81 5.18
CA ARG A 535 -31.40 -11.12 5.10
C ARG A 535 -32.55 -12.05 5.43
N PHE A 536 -33.60 -11.48 6.02
CA PHE A 536 -34.76 -12.20 6.50
C PHE A 536 -36.06 -11.47 6.13
N VAL A 537 -37.14 -12.25 5.96
CA VAL A 537 -38.50 -11.71 5.83
C VAL A 537 -39.44 -12.43 6.80
N LYS A 538 -39.99 -11.68 7.74
CA LYS A 538 -41.00 -12.12 8.70
C LYS A 538 -42.36 -12.24 8.02
N THR A 539 -42.98 -13.41 8.13
CA THR A 539 -44.26 -13.71 7.49
C THR A 539 -45.22 -14.53 8.36
N ASP A 540 -46.47 -14.66 7.91
CA ASP A 540 -47.40 -15.68 8.39
C ASP A 540 -46.99 -17.09 7.94
N TYR A 541 -47.65 -18.12 8.47
CA TYR A 541 -47.31 -19.53 8.24
C TYR A 541 -47.81 -20.04 6.88
N LYS A 542 -47.35 -19.42 5.79
CA LYS A 542 -47.65 -19.81 4.40
C LYS A 542 -46.38 -19.86 3.57
N ASP A 543 -46.32 -20.75 2.59
CA ASP A 543 -45.20 -20.85 1.66
C ASP A 543 -45.35 -19.88 0.48
N THR A 544 -46.55 -19.80 -0.09
CA THR A 544 -46.88 -18.93 -1.24
C THR A 544 -47.90 -17.87 -0.87
N GLY A 545 -47.70 -16.62 -1.30
CA GLY A 545 -48.60 -15.52 -0.98
C GLY A 545 -48.62 -15.17 0.51
N ALA A 546 -47.51 -15.41 1.21
CA ALA A 546 -47.37 -15.15 2.64
C ALA A 546 -47.49 -13.66 2.95
N LYS A 547 -48.25 -13.34 4.00
CA LYS A 547 -48.39 -11.97 4.50
C LYS A 547 -47.13 -11.57 5.27
N ARG A 548 -46.48 -10.49 4.86
CA ARG A 548 -45.35 -9.87 5.58
C ARG A 548 -45.79 -9.22 6.89
N LEU A 549 -45.00 -9.41 7.94
CA LEU A 549 -45.37 -9.02 9.31
C LEU A 549 -44.34 -8.02 9.88
N PRO A 550 -44.75 -6.76 10.11
CA PRO A 550 -43.90 -5.77 10.78
C PRO A 550 -43.86 -5.95 12.29
N GLY A 551 -42.81 -5.40 12.92
CA GLY A 551 -42.67 -5.22 14.36
C GLY A 551 -42.28 -6.47 15.16
N ALA A 552 -41.86 -7.56 14.52
CA ALA A 552 -41.22 -8.66 15.23
C ALA A 552 -39.82 -8.24 15.68
N VAL A 553 -39.43 -8.62 16.90
CA VAL A 553 -38.11 -8.29 17.46
C VAL A 553 -37.34 -9.58 17.69
N PHE A 554 -36.09 -9.63 17.22
CA PHE A 554 -35.19 -10.77 17.32
C PHE A 554 -33.87 -10.42 18.00
N PHE A 555 -33.28 -11.41 18.65
CA PHE A 555 -31.87 -11.43 19.04
C PHE A 555 -31.11 -12.44 18.18
N VAL A 556 -29.83 -12.16 17.93
CA VAL A 556 -28.92 -13.11 17.28
C VAL A 556 -28.11 -13.82 18.37
N LYS A 557 -28.01 -15.15 18.27
CA LYS A 557 -27.23 -16.01 19.16
C LYS A 557 -26.11 -16.74 18.43
N LYS A 558 -25.03 -17.03 19.17
CA LYS A 558 -24.00 -18.00 18.83
C LYS A 558 -23.78 -18.89 20.05
N GLY A 559 -24.26 -20.14 19.98
CA GLY A 559 -24.36 -20.99 21.18
C GLY A 559 -25.31 -20.37 22.20
N GLU A 560 -24.85 -20.23 23.46
CA GLU A 560 -25.64 -19.59 24.53
C GLU A 560 -25.47 -18.08 24.61
N GLN A 561 -24.57 -17.49 23.82
CA GLN A 561 -24.28 -16.06 23.87
C GLN A 561 -25.15 -15.29 22.87
N TYR A 562 -25.42 -14.03 23.21
CA TYR A 562 -26.16 -13.06 22.42
C TYR A 562 -25.22 -12.04 21.79
N LEU A 563 -25.54 -11.63 20.56
CA LEU A 563 -24.82 -10.59 19.86
C LEU A 563 -25.10 -9.23 20.51
N VAL A 564 -24.04 -8.51 20.83
CA VAL A 564 -24.08 -7.15 21.36
C VAL A 564 -23.25 -6.25 20.46
N ALA A 565 -23.88 -5.21 19.92
CA ALA A 565 -23.19 -4.09 19.29
C ALA A 565 -22.84 -3.08 20.37
N LYS A 566 -21.56 -3.03 20.76
CA LYS A 566 -21.04 -2.06 21.71
C LYS A 566 -20.45 -0.86 21.01
N ASP A 567 -20.60 0.27 21.69
CA ASP A 567 -19.92 1.51 21.37
C ASP A 567 -18.58 1.52 22.12
N ASP A 568 -17.54 1.00 21.48
CA ASP A 568 -16.20 0.94 22.07
C ASP A 568 -15.39 2.23 21.82
N SER A 569 -15.85 3.16 20.95
CA SER A 569 -15.00 4.29 20.51
C SER A 569 -15.70 5.52 19.88
N VAL A 570 -17.00 5.76 20.09
CA VAL A 570 -17.70 6.81 19.32
C VAL A 570 -17.37 8.25 19.75
N LYS A 571 -17.05 9.10 18.77
CA LYS A 571 -17.22 10.57 18.88
C LYS A 571 -18.68 10.85 19.25
N ALA A 572 -18.96 11.40 20.44
CA ALA A 572 -20.28 11.53 21.10
C ALA A 572 -21.53 11.77 20.21
N ASN A 573 -21.37 12.42 19.05
CA ASN A 573 -22.43 12.65 18.07
C ASN A 573 -23.00 11.37 17.42
N SER A 574 -22.18 10.36 17.04
CA SER A 574 -22.73 9.17 16.36
C SER A 574 -23.57 8.30 17.32
N LYS A 575 -23.21 8.28 18.61
CA LYS A 575 -23.96 7.58 19.66
C LYS A 575 -25.33 8.18 19.84
N LYS A 576 -25.39 9.51 19.97
CA LYS A 576 -26.63 10.25 20.06
C LYS A 576 -27.54 10.00 18.85
N MET A 577 -26.98 10.02 17.65
CA MET A 577 -27.74 9.74 16.43
C MET A 577 -28.27 8.30 16.38
N LEU A 578 -27.48 7.31 16.81
CA LEU A 578 -27.93 5.92 16.91
C LEU A 578 -29.07 5.76 17.92
N GLU A 579 -28.95 6.37 19.10
CA GLU A 579 -29.99 6.37 20.14
C GLU A 579 -31.28 7.07 19.67
N GLU A 580 -31.16 8.24 19.03
CA GLU A 580 -32.30 9.01 18.52
C GLU A 580 -33.03 8.28 17.40
N THR A 581 -32.30 7.70 16.45
CA THR A 581 -32.90 6.92 15.35
C THR A 581 -33.53 5.63 15.85
N LYS A 582 -32.92 4.93 16.82
CA LYS A 582 -33.53 3.75 17.48
C LYS A 582 -34.81 4.13 18.21
N LYS A 583 -34.80 5.23 18.97
CA LYS A 583 -35.97 5.71 19.69
C LYS A 583 -37.13 6.06 18.75
N GLU A 584 -36.84 6.70 17.62
CA GLU A 584 -37.87 7.01 16.62
C GLU A 584 -38.41 5.72 15.96
N LEU A 585 -37.54 4.77 15.60
CA LEU A 585 -37.95 3.47 15.07
C LEU A 585 -38.86 2.73 16.06
N ASP A 586 -38.44 2.61 17.32
CA ASP A 586 -39.20 1.95 18.38
C ASP A 586 -40.57 2.59 18.58
N LYS A 587 -40.64 3.93 18.53
CA LYS A 587 -41.88 4.67 18.61
C LYS A 587 -42.83 4.33 17.45
N LYS A 588 -42.35 4.32 16.19
CA LYS A 588 -43.19 3.98 15.03
C LYS A 588 -43.70 2.55 15.08
N VAL A 589 -42.85 1.61 15.50
CA VAL A 589 -43.21 0.20 15.66
C VAL A 589 -44.24 0.04 16.78
N ALA A 590 -44.05 0.72 17.91
CA ALA A 590 -45.02 0.73 18.99
C ALA A 590 -46.37 1.32 18.56
N ASP A 591 -46.36 2.41 17.81
CA ASP A 591 -47.60 3.03 17.29
C ASP A 591 -48.33 2.12 16.30
N TYR A 592 -47.61 1.39 15.45
CA TYR A 592 -48.20 0.35 14.58
C TYR A 592 -48.79 -0.81 15.40
N ASN A 593 -48.10 -1.23 16.45
CA ASN A 593 -48.54 -2.35 17.30
C ASN A 593 -49.75 -2.01 18.18
N LYS A 594 -50.06 -0.73 18.40
CA LYS A 594 -51.29 -0.29 19.08
C LYS A 594 -52.54 -0.39 18.20
N LEU A 595 -52.38 -0.47 16.87
CA LEU A 595 -53.50 -0.58 15.94
C LEU A 595 -54.14 -1.96 16.00
N THR A 596 -55.45 -2.00 15.82
CA THR A 596 -56.21 -3.25 15.59
C THR A 596 -55.82 -3.91 14.27
N SER A 597 -56.13 -5.19 14.12
CA SER A 597 -55.85 -5.95 12.87
C SER A 597 -56.53 -5.33 11.63
N GLU A 598 -57.64 -4.64 11.81
CA GLU A 598 -58.40 -3.93 10.77
C GLU A 598 -57.70 -2.62 10.39
N GLU A 599 -57.32 -1.80 11.37
CA GLU A 599 -56.63 -0.53 11.15
C GLU A 599 -55.26 -0.72 10.51
N GLN A 600 -54.56 -1.80 10.87
CA GLN A 600 -53.29 -2.20 10.25
C GLN A 600 -53.41 -2.52 8.75
N LYS A 601 -54.60 -2.90 8.26
CA LYS A 601 -54.87 -3.14 6.83
C LYS A 601 -55.33 -1.88 6.11
N GLY A 602 -55.79 -0.86 6.83
CA GLY A 602 -56.27 0.39 6.27
C GLY A 602 -55.13 1.35 5.92
N THR A 603 -55.50 2.49 5.33
CA THR A 603 -54.56 3.56 4.92
C THR A 603 -53.64 4.02 6.06
N ASN A 604 -54.15 4.07 7.29
CA ASN A 604 -53.35 4.45 8.46
C ASN A 604 -52.21 3.46 8.72
N GLY A 605 -52.52 2.16 8.72
CA GLY A 605 -51.52 1.10 8.85
C GLY A 605 -50.46 1.14 7.75
N GLU A 606 -50.86 1.34 6.50
CA GLU A 606 -49.94 1.46 5.36
C GLU A 606 -49.04 2.70 5.45
N ASN A 607 -49.56 3.83 5.91
CA ASN A 607 -48.76 5.04 6.14
C ASN A 607 -47.72 4.84 7.25
N ILE A 608 -48.10 4.18 8.35
CA ILE A 608 -47.16 3.89 9.45
C ILE A 608 -46.10 2.88 9.01
N LYS A 609 -46.43 1.85 8.20
CA LYS A 609 -45.42 0.95 7.62
C LYS A 609 -44.36 1.69 6.81
N LYS A 610 -44.77 2.63 5.95
CA LYS A 610 -43.82 3.48 5.20
C LYS A 610 -42.95 4.30 6.14
N ALA A 611 -43.51 4.85 7.22
CA ALA A 611 -42.75 5.56 8.23
C ALA A 611 -41.77 4.66 9.00
N ILE A 612 -42.15 3.41 9.30
CA ILE A 612 -41.25 2.40 9.87
C ILE A 612 -40.11 2.13 8.90
N ASN A 613 -40.38 1.93 7.60
CA ASN A 613 -39.32 1.69 6.62
C ASN A 613 -38.31 2.85 6.56
N THR A 614 -38.80 4.10 6.58
CA THR A 614 -37.93 5.29 6.63
C THR A 614 -37.10 5.34 7.93
N ALA A 615 -37.73 5.09 9.08
CA ALA A 615 -37.05 5.10 10.38
C ALA A 615 -36.04 3.96 10.52
N GLN A 616 -36.37 2.77 10.02
CA GLN A 616 -35.49 1.60 9.99
C GLN A 616 -34.26 1.88 9.11
N LYS A 617 -34.46 2.48 7.93
CA LYS A 617 -33.35 2.88 7.08
C LYS A 617 -32.44 3.89 7.80
N ALA A 618 -33.02 4.89 8.46
CA ALA A 618 -32.25 5.89 9.21
C ALA A 618 -31.46 5.25 10.37
N TYR A 619 -32.05 4.28 11.08
CA TYR A 619 -31.35 3.52 12.13
C TYR A 619 -30.22 2.66 11.57
N ASN A 620 -30.44 1.94 10.47
CA ASN A 620 -29.39 1.14 9.82
C ASN A 620 -28.24 2.05 9.31
N ASP A 621 -28.58 3.20 8.71
CA ASP A 621 -27.59 4.19 8.26
C ASP A 621 -26.78 4.72 9.47
N ALA A 622 -27.43 4.97 10.61
CA ALA A 622 -26.77 5.40 11.85
C ALA A 622 -25.92 4.28 12.49
N PHE A 623 -26.38 3.03 12.41
CA PHE A 623 -25.65 1.85 12.90
C PHE A 623 -24.33 1.67 12.16
N ASN A 624 -24.36 1.77 10.82
CA ASN A 624 -23.15 1.71 10.00
C ASN A 624 -22.19 2.87 10.29
N GLN A 625 -22.71 4.05 10.69
CA GLN A 625 -21.90 5.22 11.05
C GLN A 625 -21.29 5.17 12.47
N ALA A 626 -21.84 4.35 13.36
CA ALA A 626 -21.48 4.37 14.77
C ALA A 626 -20.20 3.56 15.10
N SER A 627 -19.42 3.11 14.10
CA SER A 627 -18.18 2.33 14.29
C SER A 627 -18.30 1.26 15.39
N LEU A 628 -19.44 0.55 15.39
CA LEU A 628 -19.81 -0.36 16.47
C LEU A 628 -18.94 -1.60 16.45
N LYS A 629 -18.63 -2.14 17.63
CA LYS A 629 -17.96 -3.43 17.77
C LYS A 629 -18.95 -4.50 18.14
N TYR A 630 -18.90 -5.62 17.43
CA TYR A 630 -19.67 -6.79 17.81
C TYR A 630 -18.94 -7.61 18.87
N GLU A 631 -19.66 -7.94 19.94
CA GLU A 631 -19.24 -8.84 21.00
C GLU A 631 -20.33 -9.90 21.27
N TRP A 632 -19.93 -10.98 21.94
CA TRP A 632 -20.84 -12.04 22.39
C TRP A 632 -20.94 -12.01 23.91
N ALA A 633 -22.14 -11.76 24.42
CA ALA A 633 -22.41 -11.67 25.85
C ALA A 633 -23.42 -12.74 26.30
N GLU A 634 -23.31 -13.20 27.54
CA GLU A 634 -24.29 -14.15 28.11
C GLU A 634 -25.57 -13.44 28.54
N GLU A 635 -25.49 -12.15 28.86
CA GLU A 635 -26.63 -11.37 29.34
C GLU A 635 -27.55 -10.90 28.21
N LYS A 636 -28.78 -11.39 28.25
CA LYS A 636 -29.83 -11.02 27.28
C LYS A 636 -30.26 -9.55 27.35
N GLY A 637 -30.01 -8.86 28.47
CA GLY A 637 -30.39 -7.46 28.66
C GLY A 637 -29.65 -6.49 27.74
N GLU A 638 -28.44 -6.86 27.30
CA GLU A 638 -27.57 -6.05 26.46
C GLU A 638 -27.68 -6.41 24.96
N ALA A 639 -28.44 -7.45 24.62
CA ALA A 639 -28.51 -8.00 23.28
C ALA A 639 -29.07 -6.98 22.26
N THR A 640 -28.43 -6.92 21.08
CA THR A 640 -28.88 -6.07 19.99
C THR A 640 -30.19 -6.56 19.40
N GLU A 641 -31.17 -5.65 19.31
CA GLU A 641 -32.50 -5.93 18.77
C GLU A 641 -32.56 -5.71 17.26
N PHE A 642 -32.97 -6.75 16.53
CA PHE A 642 -33.26 -6.68 15.12
C PHE A 642 -34.77 -6.67 14.91
N ILE A 643 -35.30 -5.64 14.24
CA ILE A 643 -36.74 -5.39 14.13
C ILE A 643 -37.20 -5.59 12.69
N SER A 644 -38.28 -6.32 12.47
CA SER A 644 -38.88 -6.44 11.14
C SER A 644 -39.60 -5.15 10.75
N ASP A 645 -39.24 -4.58 9.60
CA ASP A 645 -39.79 -3.32 9.11
C ASP A 645 -41.24 -3.44 8.61
N GLY A 646 -41.77 -2.37 8.01
CA GLY A 646 -43.13 -2.32 7.45
C GLY A 646 -43.46 -3.43 6.44
N ASP A 647 -42.43 -3.94 5.75
CA ASP A 647 -42.50 -5.03 4.78
C ASP A 647 -41.97 -6.36 5.36
N GLY A 648 -41.87 -6.45 6.69
CA GLY A 648 -41.40 -7.61 7.44
C GLY A 648 -39.92 -7.91 7.24
N ARG A 649 -39.13 -7.03 6.62
CA ARG A 649 -37.71 -7.25 6.34
C ARG A 649 -36.85 -6.92 7.55
N PHE A 650 -35.76 -7.64 7.71
CA PHE A 650 -34.65 -7.25 8.56
C PHE A 650 -33.38 -7.95 8.09
N GLU A 651 -32.22 -7.46 8.51
CA GLU A 651 -30.93 -8.00 8.12
C GLU A 651 -29.95 -8.00 9.28
N VAL A 652 -29.04 -8.98 9.25
CA VAL A 652 -27.89 -9.10 10.13
C VAL A 652 -26.67 -9.02 9.23
N SER A 653 -25.87 -7.98 9.35
CA SER A 653 -24.67 -7.76 8.53
C SER A 653 -23.45 -7.54 9.43
N GLY A 654 -22.26 -7.63 8.84
CA GLY A 654 -21.04 -7.32 9.56
C GLY A 654 -20.59 -8.40 10.54
N LEU A 655 -21.04 -9.65 10.37
CA LEU A 655 -20.57 -10.79 11.16
C LEU A 655 -19.63 -11.66 10.35
N ALA A 656 -18.73 -12.35 11.04
CA ALA A 656 -17.93 -13.41 10.43
C ALA A 656 -18.83 -14.51 9.82
N TYR A 657 -18.30 -15.25 8.86
CA TYR A 657 -18.96 -16.43 8.33
C TYR A 657 -19.05 -17.52 9.41
N GLY A 658 -20.19 -18.21 9.45
CA GLY A 658 -20.47 -19.23 10.45
C GLY A 658 -21.95 -19.45 10.72
N SER A 659 -22.22 -20.24 11.75
CA SER A 659 -23.56 -20.68 12.15
C SER A 659 -24.10 -19.87 13.33
N TYR A 660 -25.36 -19.45 13.21
CA TYR A 660 -26.03 -18.56 14.16
C TYR A 660 -27.49 -18.95 14.37
N GLU A 661 -28.13 -18.36 15.38
CA GLU A 661 -29.57 -18.56 15.64
C GLU A 661 -30.30 -17.24 15.87
N LEU A 662 -31.57 -17.18 15.48
CA LEU A 662 -32.48 -16.10 15.85
C LEU A 662 -33.39 -16.56 16.99
N GLU A 663 -33.40 -15.80 18.08
CA GLU A 663 -34.38 -15.93 19.16
C GLU A 663 -35.41 -14.80 19.05
N GLU A 664 -36.69 -15.13 18.89
CA GLU A 664 -37.74 -14.11 18.88
C GLU A 664 -37.94 -13.54 20.29
N LYS A 665 -37.78 -12.23 20.45
CA LYS A 665 -38.11 -11.51 21.69
C LYS A 665 -39.62 -11.25 21.74
N THR A 666 -40.14 -10.61 20.69
CA THR A 666 -41.52 -10.11 20.57
C THR A 666 -42.11 -10.54 19.24
N ALA A 667 -43.29 -11.17 19.28
CA ALA A 667 -44.03 -11.58 18.08
C ALA A 667 -44.86 -10.43 17.50
N PRO A 668 -45.17 -10.43 16.19
CA PRO A 668 -46.13 -9.49 15.59
C PRO A 668 -47.51 -9.58 16.25
N VAL A 669 -48.24 -8.45 16.25
CA VAL A 669 -49.60 -8.38 16.82
C VAL A 669 -50.53 -9.44 16.19
N GLY A 670 -51.19 -10.23 17.03
CA GLY A 670 -52.09 -11.30 16.61
C GLY A 670 -51.41 -12.63 16.23
N TYR A 671 -50.09 -12.75 16.42
CA TYR A 671 -49.32 -13.96 16.19
C TYR A 671 -48.70 -14.52 17.48
N GLY A 672 -48.54 -15.84 17.52
CA GLY A 672 -47.86 -16.51 18.63
C GLY A 672 -46.35 -16.34 18.53
N LYS A 673 -45.69 -16.26 19.69
CA LYS A 673 -44.23 -16.28 19.79
C LYS A 673 -43.65 -17.61 19.32
N LEU A 674 -42.53 -17.59 18.60
CA LEU A 674 -41.82 -18.79 18.20
C LEU A 674 -41.37 -19.60 19.42
N SER A 675 -41.61 -20.91 19.38
CA SER A 675 -41.25 -21.83 20.48
C SER A 675 -39.78 -22.25 20.45
N ASN A 676 -39.14 -22.20 19.28
CA ASN A 676 -37.76 -22.60 19.06
C ASN A 676 -37.00 -21.48 18.34
N ASN A 677 -35.68 -21.42 18.56
CA ASN A 677 -34.79 -20.57 17.80
C ASN A 677 -34.74 -21.00 16.33
N VAL A 678 -34.47 -20.04 15.45
CA VAL A 678 -34.30 -20.30 14.00
C VAL A 678 -32.81 -20.31 13.66
N LYS A 679 -32.27 -21.48 13.32
CA LYS A 679 -30.88 -21.61 12.88
C LYS A 679 -30.68 -21.05 11.48
N PHE A 680 -29.55 -20.38 11.26
CA PHE A 680 -29.14 -19.89 9.95
C PHE A 680 -27.62 -19.86 9.80
N GLU A 681 -27.16 -19.94 8.55
CA GLU A 681 -25.74 -19.86 8.19
C GLU A 681 -25.46 -18.53 7.49
N ILE A 682 -24.31 -17.94 7.82
CA ILE A 682 -23.71 -16.84 7.08
C ILE A 682 -22.50 -17.40 6.32
N ASN A 683 -22.64 -17.50 5.01
CA ASN A 683 -21.55 -17.82 4.08
C ASN A 683 -21.50 -16.76 2.98
N LYS A 684 -20.43 -16.74 2.20
CA LYS A 684 -20.35 -15.92 0.99
C LYS A 684 -21.59 -16.07 0.11
N GLY A 685 -22.22 -14.96 -0.24
CA GLY A 685 -23.44 -14.91 -1.06
C GLY A 685 -24.75 -15.06 -0.28
N SER A 686 -24.70 -15.42 1.02
CA SER A 686 -25.90 -15.61 1.84
C SER A 686 -26.69 -14.30 2.04
N TYR A 687 -26.03 -13.16 1.94
CA TYR A 687 -26.65 -11.83 2.04
C TYR A 687 -27.44 -11.45 0.78
N LYS A 688 -26.93 -11.83 -0.40
CA LYS A 688 -27.71 -11.76 -1.64
C LYS A 688 -28.88 -12.76 -1.60
N GLY A 689 -28.70 -13.87 -0.89
CA GLY A 689 -29.69 -14.94 -0.76
C GLY A 689 -29.77 -15.82 -2.00
N TYR A 690 -30.64 -16.83 -1.95
CA TYR A 690 -30.79 -17.82 -3.01
C TYR A 690 -32.14 -17.69 -3.72
N GLU A 691 -32.21 -17.96 -5.02
CA GLU A 691 -33.42 -17.77 -5.86
C GLU A 691 -34.67 -18.50 -5.34
N LYS A 692 -34.47 -19.64 -4.66
CA LYS A 692 -35.55 -20.42 -4.05
C LYS A 692 -36.16 -19.77 -2.80
N GLU A 693 -35.53 -18.72 -2.28
CA GLU A 693 -35.97 -18.01 -1.08
C GLU A 693 -36.94 -16.88 -1.43
N MET A 694 -37.50 -16.25 -0.40
CA MET A 694 -38.43 -15.15 -0.61
C MET A 694 -37.68 -13.93 -1.14
N LYS A 695 -38.24 -13.24 -2.14
CA LYS A 695 -37.70 -11.93 -2.58
C LYS A 695 -37.61 -10.98 -1.38
N TYR A 696 -36.50 -10.29 -1.21
CA TYR A 696 -36.37 -9.34 -0.10
C TYR A 696 -37.28 -8.12 -0.33
N GLU A 697 -37.15 -7.53 -1.51
CA GLU A 697 -37.91 -6.36 -1.99
C GLU A 697 -39.18 -6.77 -2.75
N LEU A 698 -40.26 -6.00 -2.59
CA LEU A 698 -41.54 -6.24 -3.28
C LEU A 698 -41.62 -5.59 -4.67
N VAL A 699 -40.80 -4.58 -4.95
CA VAL A 699 -40.85 -3.78 -6.19
C VAL A 699 -39.56 -3.98 -7.00
N ALA A 700 -39.70 -4.47 -8.23
CA ALA A 700 -38.58 -4.81 -9.10
C ALA A 700 -37.75 -3.59 -9.58
N GLU A 701 -38.35 -2.39 -9.69
CA GLU A 701 -37.66 -1.17 -10.15
C GLU A 701 -36.59 -0.65 -9.18
N LYS A 702 -36.51 -1.17 -7.94
CA LYS A 702 -35.62 -0.65 -6.90
C LYS A 702 -34.59 -1.64 -6.36
N ALA A 703 -34.49 -2.86 -6.90
CA ALA A 703 -33.68 -3.90 -6.26
C ALA A 703 -32.84 -4.74 -7.24
N PRO A 704 -31.56 -5.00 -6.93
CA PRO A 704 -30.85 -6.18 -7.45
C PRO A 704 -31.59 -7.46 -6.99
N ASP A 705 -31.42 -8.59 -7.67
CA ASP A 705 -32.04 -9.91 -7.36
C ASP A 705 -31.66 -10.43 -5.95
N ALA A 706 -32.21 -9.79 -4.92
CA ALA A 706 -31.96 -10.06 -3.51
C ALA A 706 -33.08 -10.91 -2.93
N HIS A 707 -32.68 -11.98 -2.27
CA HIS A 707 -33.54 -12.97 -1.64
C HIS A 707 -33.20 -13.08 -0.15
N ALA A 708 -34.14 -13.61 0.63
CA ALA A 708 -34.07 -13.59 2.08
C ALA A 708 -34.75 -14.82 2.69
N LEU A 709 -34.21 -15.25 3.83
CA LEU A 709 -34.75 -16.38 4.57
C LEU A 709 -36.11 -16.03 5.17
N GLN A 710 -37.11 -16.87 4.91
CA GLN A 710 -38.46 -16.67 5.43
C GLN A 710 -38.58 -17.11 6.89
N ILE A 711 -39.04 -16.20 7.76
CA ILE A 711 -39.31 -16.48 9.18
C ILE A 711 -40.81 -16.54 9.43
N LYS A 712 -41.37 -17.74 9.58
CA LYS A 712 -42.83 -18.00 9.61
C LYS A 712 -43.41 -17.98 11.03
N ASN A 713 -44.42 -17.14 11.31
CA ASN A 713 -45.19 -17.20 12.56
C ASN A 713 -46.61 -17.73 12.36
N ARG A 714 -47.11 -18.41 13.39
CA ARG A 714 -48.48 -18.90 13.45
C ARG A 714 -49.40 -17.82 14.02
N LYS A 715 -50.55 -17.61 13.36
CA LYS A 715 -51.58 -16.68 13.83
C LYS A 715 -52.28 -17.28 15.05
N ILE A 716 -52.57 -16.46 16.07
CA ILE A 716 -53.39 -16.91 17.20
C ILE A 716 -54.84 -16.96 16.71
N THR A 717 -55.39 -18.16 16.61
CA THR A 717 -56.82 -18.38 16.35
C THR A 717 -57.46 -18.92 17.61
N ILE A 718 -58.25 -18.09 18.29
CA ILE A 718 -59.14 -18.58 19.33
C ILE A 718 -60.32 -19.25 18.60
N PRO A 719 -60.60 -20.55 18.80
CA PRO A 719 -61.79 -21.14 18.21
C PRO A 719 -63.01 -20.39 18.74
N GLN A 720 -63.90 -19.95 17.84
CA GLN A 720 -65.22 -19.46 18.27
C GLN A 720 -65.97 -20.64 18.89
N THR A 721 -65.94 -20.75 20.22
CA THR A 721 -66.82 -21.64 20.96
C THR A 721 -68.21 -21.02 20.99
N GLY A 722 -68.94 -21.20 19.89
CA GLY A 722 -70.26 -20.61 19.66
C GLY A 722 -70.85 -20.88 18.27
N GLY A 723 -70.42 -21.94 17.57
CA GLY A 723 -70.98 -22.30 16.27
C GLY A 723 -72.42 -22.84 16.35
N ILE A 724 -72.99 -23.20 15.19
CA ILE A 724 -74.33 -23.80 15.04
C ILE A 724 -74.60 -24.94 16.03
N GLY A 725 -73.57 -25.73 16.42
CA GLY A 725 -73.72 -26.81 17.39
C GLY A 725 -74.26 -26.35 18.75
N THR A 726 -73.75 -25.26 19.31
CA THR A 726 -74.23 -24.67 20.58
C THR A 726 -75.66 -24.15 20.49
N VAL A 727 -76.06 -23.61 19.33
CA VAL A 727 -77.45 -23.17 19.08
C VAL A 727 -78.38 -24.38 19.00
N ILE A 728 -77.97 -25.45 18.32
CA ILE A 728 -78.74 -26.70 18.23
C ILE A 728 -78.92 -27.32 19.63
N PHE A 729 -77.88 -27.38 20.45
CA PHE A 729 -78.00 -27.93 21.82
C PHE A 729 -78.87 -27.06 22.74
N THR A 730 -78.79 -25.73 22.61
CA THR A 730 -79.65 -24.81 23.38
C THR A 730 -81.12 -24.92 22.96
N VAL A 731 -81.40 -25.02 21.65
CA VAL A 731 -82.76 -25.17 21.10
C VAL A 731 -83.35 -26.54 21.44
N ALA A 732 -82.57 -27.62 21.34
CA ALA A 732 -82.99 -28.95 21.74
C ALA A 732 -83.25 -29.04 23.25
N GLY A 733 -82.40 -28.42 24.08
CA GLY A 733 -82.60 -28.32 25.52
C GLY A 733 -83.88 -27.57 25.90
N LEU A 734 -84.17 -26.45 25.24
CA LEU A 734 -85.41 -25.69 25.42
C LEU A 734 -86.65 -26.49 24.95
N ALA A 735 -86.56 -27.21 23.83
CA ALA A 735 -87.66 -28.04 23.33
C ALA A 735 -87.99 -29.21 24.28
N ILE A 736 -86.97 -29.83 24.89
CA ILE A 736 -87.14 -30.87 25.90
C ILE A 736 -87.80 -30.29 27.16
N MET A 737 -87.39 -29.10 27.61
CA MET A 737 -88.00 -28.46 28.77
C MET A 737 -89.47 -28.07 28.53
N VAL A 738 -89.80 -27.58 27.33
CA VAL A 738 -91.20 -27.31 26.94
C VAL A 738 -92.01 -28.61 26.86
N GLY A 739 -91.44 -29.68 26.30
CA GLY A 739 -92.07 -31.00 26.25
C GLY A 739 -92.33 -31.60 27.63
N ALA A 740 -91.38 -31.50 28.55
CA ALA A 740 -91.53 -31.95 29.93
C ALA A 740 -92.60 -31.13 30.68
N GLY A 741 -92.64 -29.81 30.49
CA GLY A 741 -93.66 -28.93 31.05
C GLY A 741 -95.08 -29.28 30.56
N TYR A 742 -95.24 -29.56 29.27
CA TYR A 742 -96.53 -29.97 28.68
C TYR A 742 -97.03 -31.31 29.24
N VAL A 743 -96.14 -32.31 29.39
CA VAL A 743 -96.49 -33.61 29.99
C VAL A 743 -96.87 -33.47 31.46
N MET A 744 -96.22 -32.57 32.21
CA MET A 744 -96.53 -32.31 33.62
C MET A 744 -97.90 -31.64 33.81
N VAL A 745 -98.27 -30.70 32.93
CA VAL A 745 -99.60 -30.05 32.94
C VAL A 745 -100.69 -31.03 32.51
N ARG A 746 -100.42 -31.91 31.54
CA ARG A 746 -101.39 -32.93 31.10
C ARG A 746 -101.64 -34.02 32.16
N ARG A 747 -100.63 -34.38 32.97
CA ARG A 747 -100.81 -35.30 34.11
C ARG A 747 -101.63 -34.66 35.25
N ARG A 748 -101.41 -33.38 35.55
CA ARG A 748 -102.22 -32.66 36.55
C ARG A 748 -103.72 -32.59 36.23
N ASN A 749 -104.08 -32.57 34.95
CA ASN A 749 -105.50 -32.55 34.52
C ASN A 749 -106.15 -33.95 34.48
N HIS A 750 -105.39 -35.03 34.63
CA HIS A 750 -105.92 -36.40 34.69
C HIS A 750 -106.10 -36.92 36.13
N ASP A 751 -105.58 -36.21 37.14
CA ASP A 751 -105.72 -36.54 38.57
C ASP A 751 -106.88 -35.79 39.26
N GLN A 752 -107.75 -35.10 38.50
CA GLN A 752 -108.97 -34.43 39.01
C GLN A 752 -110.27 -34.90 38.30
N ALA A 753 -110.36 -36.17 37.92
CA ALA A 753 -111.61 -36.81 37.49
C ALA A 753 -112.01 -37.92 38.47
#